data_AF-A0A7V4HQQ8-F1
#
_entry.id   AF-A0A7V4HQQ8-F1
#
_cell.length_a   1.000
_cell.length_b   1.000
_cell.length_c   1.000
_cell.angle_alpha   90.00
_cell.angle_beta   90.00
_cell.angle_gamma   90.00
#
_symmetry.space_group_name_H-M   'P 1'
#
loop_
_entity.id
_entity.type
_entity.pdbx_description
1 polymer ?
#
loop_
_entity_poly.entity_id
_entity_poly.type
_entity_poly.pdbx_seq_one_letter_code
_entity_poly.pdbx_strand_id
1 'polypeptide(L)'
;MTDPLLSALAARWQAGENPAELKAEIQNAVVARRGQSGGHRDWALLCEQAGLWSLAFSEFQLALRDDPEDQEAAYHLALHYRERGDVRRALALLERLLATDPGRRPWLDALVEILVEDGAEPRADEAIARAEQHGLPPSDAAALRAALGRRPGSPPAPPEAAPLPEPIPTDADCVRFCSLFSGQEGVYARQWVRRDGETGYSPVHEPLTPAVARNHLLGAYTIGVYPLRLDNTATFFALDLDIDRSALQRAHGDHVYAQSLRDTLRSEGPRLLRVLRELGFQPLFENSGYKGRHYWVFLEQPETADTLHLLGRLLVAWQAPQLAPGLHLEFFPKQPRLKGKGLGNLIKLPLGIHRRTGHRSRLLDDQGQPLADPFNALQTVPRASREILVAAIQRLKTFVPRGPAELPPPPWEEASRGELPAGPPSPPPGPPPPAPPPAWTEADFQTDPRVRHVLAHCPTLAALKAQVDECQRLSHEEQLVLIHSLGHLEGGPQAVNYLFGRCVDVGPEKYMKDRLKGSPISCPSIRKKIPHITRRVTCRCAFEFAADRYPSPVLHLLTLPPDQVAPPPSPVAPGLAQLAQRYAVLERRRVEILAECERLREALIDALRALPDHAAPCPGGAYRLIVQEGVEELVWQPDPDAPPNPAEPPTPASQPPCEPSP
;
A
#
# COMPACT_ATOMS: atom_id res chain seq x y z
N MET A 1 -42.19 11.58 38.50
CA MET A 1 -41.64 11.67 39.87
C MET A 1 -40.14 11.63 39.74
N THR A 2 -39.43 12.62 40.27
CA THR A 2 -37.97 12.67 40.26
C THR A 2 -37.41 11.52 41.10
N ASP A 3 -36.46 10.77 40.54
CA ASP A 3 -35.80 9.66 41.23
C ASP A 3 -35.03 10.23 42.45
N PRO A 4 -35.34 9.81 43.69
CA PRO A 4 -34.71 10.35 44.89
C PRO A 4 -33.22 10.03 44.96
N LEU A 5 -32.79 8.89 44.40
CA LEU A 5 -31.38 8.53 44.33
C LEU A 5 -30.63 9.45 43.38
N LEU A 6 -31.20 9.71 42.20
CA LEU A 6 -30.64 10.65 41.22
C LEU A 6 -30.48 12.04 41.83
N SER A 7 -31.53 12.53 42.51
CA SER A 7 -31.53 13.86 43.13
C SER A 7 -30.45 13.99 44.20
N ALA A 8 -30.25 12.93 45.00
CA ALA A 8 -29.20 12.90 46.02
C ALA A 8 -27.79 12.89 45.39
N LEU A 9 -27.55 12.05 44.37
CA LEU A 9 -26.26 11.98 43.68
C LEU A 9 -25.93 13.29 42.97
N ALA A 10 -26.91 13.93 42.33
CA ALA A 10 -26.73 15.22 41.67
C ALA A 10 -26.39 16.33 42.67
N ALA A 11 -27.06 16.40 43.82
CA ALA A 11 -26.77 17.39 44.85
C ALA A 11 -25.34 17.24 45.41
N ARG A 12 -24.92 16.00 45.68
CA ARG A 12 -23.56 15.68 46.16
C ARG A 12 -22.50 16.01 45.11
N TRP A 13 -22.78 15.77 43.83
CA TRP A 13 -21.91 16.15 42.73
C TRP A 13 -21.72 17.68 42.66
N GLN A 14 -22.80 18.45 42.78
CA GLN A 14 -22.74 19.91 42.80
C GLN A 14 -22.05 20.48 44.04
N ALA A 15 -22.11 19.77 45.17
CA ALA A 15 -21.40 20.12 46.40
C ALA A 15 -19.87 19.90 46.32
N GLY A 16 -19.37 19.29 45.24
CA GLY A 16 -17.94 19.04 45.06
C GLY A 16 -17.39 17.96 46.00
N GLU A 17 -18.25 17.05 46.47
CA GLU A 17 -17.80 15.85 47.19
C GLU A 17 -16.85 15.00 46.33
N ASN A 18 -16.13 14.07 46.96
CA ASN A 18 -15.07 13.28 46.33
C ASN A 18 -15.47 12.75 44.94
N PRO A 19 -14.92 13.32 43.84
CA PRO A 19 -15.39 13.01 42.49
C PRO A 19 -15.14 11.56 42.08
N ALA A 20 -14.09 10.91 42.61
CA ALA A 20 -13.76 9.54 42.28
C ALA A 20 -14.77 8.55 42.89
N GLU A 21 -15.14 8.76 44.15
CA GLU A 21 -16.14 7.94 44.85
C GLU A 21 -17.53 8.15 44.25
N LEU A 22 -17.94 9.40 44.06
CA LEU A 22 -19.24 9.72 43.44
C LEU A 22 -19.36 9.15 42.03
N LYS A 23 -18.31 9.19 41.23
CA LYS A 23 -18.32 8.60 39.89
C LYS A 23 -18.56 7.09 39.93
N ALA A 24 -17.96 6.38 40.89
CA ALA A 24 -18.20 4.95 41.10
C ALA A 24 -19.64 4.68 41.57
N GLU A 25 -20.17 5.51 42.48
CA GLU A 25 -21.56 5.41 42.93
C GLU A 25 -22.57 5.63 41.79
N ILE A 26 -22.38 6.68 40.99
CA ILE A 26 -23.23 6.99 39.82
C ILE A 26 -23.16 5.83 38.82
N GLN A 27 -21.97 5.31 38.52
CA GLN A 27 -21.80 4.17 37.62
C GLN A 27 -22.55 2.93 38.12
N ASN A 28 -22.44 2.59 39.40
CA ASN A 28 -23.15 1.46 40.00
C ASN A 28 -24.67 1.65 39.97
N ALA A 29 -25.15 2.87 40.27
CA ALA A 29 -26.57 3.20 40.23
C ALA A 29 -27.16 3.04 38.82
N VAL A 30 -26.48 3.53 37.79
CA VAL A 30 -26.90 3.38 36.39
C VAL A 30 -26.90 1.91 35.98
N VAL A 31 -25.88 1.14 36.36
CA VAL A 31 -25.82 -0.31 36.07
C VAL A 31 -26.96 -1.07 36.76
N ALA A 32 -27.30 -0.73 38.00
CA ALA A 32 -28.40 -1.34 38.74
C ALA A 32 -29.78 -1.03 38.15
N ARG A 33 -29.90 0.07 37.39
CA ARG A 33 -31.14 0.48 36.71
C ARG A 33 -31.33 -0.15 35.33
N ARG A 34 -30.43 -1.02 34.88
CA ARG A 34 -30.57 -1.73 33.59
C ARG A 34 -31.93 -2.42 33.47
N GLY A 35 -32.71 -2.05 32.44
CA GLY A 35 -34.03 -2.62 32.15
C GLY A 35 -35.21 -1.89 32.79
N GLN A 36 -34.98 -0.86 33.60
CA GLN A 36 -36.03 0.06 34.04
C GLN A 36 -36.37 1.04 32.92
N SER A 37 -37.61 1.55 32.87
CA SER A 37 -38.05 2.59 31.94
C SER A 37 -38.19 3.94 32.65
N GLY A 38 -37.94 5.02 31.91
CA GLY A 38 -38.12 6.40 32.37
C GLY A 38 -36.98 6.95 33.23
N GLY A 39 -36.84 8.28 33.21
CA GLY A 39 -35.77 9.02 33.92
C GLY A 39 -34.39 8.94 33.27
N HIS A 40 -34.26 8.26 32.13
CA HIS A 40 -32.99 8.05 31.43
C HIS A 40 -32.30 9.36 31.01
N ARG A 41 -33.04 10.41 30.60
CA ARG A 41 -32.45 11.72 30.27
C ARG A 41 -31.70 12.31 31.46
N ASP A 42 -32.35 12.37 32.62
CA ASP A 42 -31.77 13.05 33.78
C ASP A 42 -30.58 12.26 34.35
N TRP A 43 -30.62 10.91 34.27
CA TRP A 43 -29.46 10.05 34.55
C TRP A 43 -28.33 10.26 33.54
N ALA A 44 -28.65 10.41 32.25
CA ALA A 44 -27.67 10.68 31.22
C ALA A 44 -26.95 12.02 31.46
N LEU A 45 -27.70 13.08 31.79
CA LEU A 45 -27.14 14.40 32.11
C LEU A 45 -26.22 14.35 33.34
N LEU A 46 -26.61 13.63 34.41
CA LEU A 46 -25.72 13.42 35.55
C LEU A 46 -24.47 12.64 35.15
N CYS A 47 -24.60 11.62 34.31
CA CYS A 47 -23.44 10.90 33.78
C CYS A 47 -22.52 11.82 32.96
N GLU A 48 -23.03 12.72 32.13
CA GLU A 48 -22.20 13.72 31.44
C GLU A 48 -21.46 14.61 32.42
N GLN A 49 -22.16 15.19 33.40
CA GLN A 49 -21.55 16.02 34.44
C GLN A 49 -20.46 15.26 35.22
N ALA A 50 -20.67 13.96 35.45
CA ALA A 50 -19.74 13.07 36.14
C ALA A 50 -18.58 12.55 35.28
N GLY A 51 -18.56 12.90 34.00
CA GLY A 51 -17.56 12.42 33.07
C GLY A 51 -17.71 10.94 32.69
N LEU A 52 -18.93 10.39 32.78
CA LEU A 52 -19.33 8.99 32.51
C LEU A 52 -20.00 8.84 31.14
N TRP A 53 -19.35 9.34 30.10
CA TRP A 53 -19.93 9.56 28.77
C TRP A 53 -20.42 8.32 28.03
N SER A 54 -19.79 7.17 28.25
CA SER A 54 -20.29 5.90 27.68
C SER A 54 -21.64 5.49 28.28
N LEU A 55 -21.83 5.75 29.57
CA LEU A 55 -23.11 5.54 30.24
C LEU A 55 -24.11 6.61 29.83
N ALA A 56 -23.69 7.88 29.79
CA ALA A 56 -24.54 8.98 29.31
C ALA A 56 -25.09 8.70 27.90
N PHE A 57 -24.23 8.29 26.96
CA PHE A 57 -24.64 7.92 25.60
C PHE A 57 -25.69 6.80 25.59
N SER A 58 -25.46 5.76 26.38
CA SER A 58 -26.39 4.62 26.47
C SER A 58 -27.73 5.07 27.06
N GLU A 59 -27.70 5.89 28.11
CA GLU A 59 -28.90 6.43 28.75
C GLU A 59 -29.65 7.40 27.82
N PHE A 60 -28.98 8.25 27.04
CA PHE A 60 -29.66 9.08 26.03
C PHE A 60 -30.32 8.24 24.92
N GLN A 61 -29.72 7.12 24.51
CA GLN A 61 -30.37 6.19 23.59
C GLN A 61 -31.64 5.57 24.21
N LEU A 62 -31.60 5.21 25.50
CA LEU A 62 -32.77 4.70 26.22
C LEU A 62 -33.82 5.79 26.43
N ALA A 63 -33.42 7.05 26.64
CA ALA A 63 -34.32 8.18 26.73
C ALA A 63 -35.14 8.37 25.45
N LEU A 64 -34.48 8.34 24.27
CA LEU A 64 -35.19 8.41 22.99
C LEU A 64 -35.96 7.15 22.60
N ARG A 65 -35.61 5.99 23.19
CA ARG A 65 -36.41 4.78 23.04
C ARG A 65 -37.75 4.94 23.77
N ASP A 66 -37.70 5.48 25.00
CA ASP A 66 -38.87 5.63 25.86
C ASP A 66 -39.73 6.84 25.45
N ASP A 67 -39.09 7.94 25.05
CA ASP A 67 -39.72 9.15 24.52
C ASP A 67 -38.97 9.65 23.27
N PRO A 68 -39.43 9.29 22.06
CA PRO A 68 -38.79 9.70 20.81
C PRO A 68 -38.76 11.22 20.58
N GLU A 69 -39.62 11.98 21.25
CA GLU A 69 -39.78 13.43 21.11
C GLU A 69 -38.97 14.22 22.16
N ASP A 70 -38.19 13.54 23.02
CA ASP A 70 -37.32 14.21 24.00
C ASP A 70 -36.22 15.01 23.29
N GLN A 71 -36.44 16.32 23.18
CA GLN A 71 -35.56 17.24 22.45
C GLN A 71 -34.18 17.39 23.10
N GLU A 72 -34.13 17.36 24.43
CA GLU A 72 -32.87 17.50 25.17
C GLU A 72 -32.03 16.23 25.02
N ALA A 73 -32.64 15.06 25.20
CA ALA A 73 -31.96 13.80 24.94
C ALA A 73 -31.50 13.67 23.47
N ALA A 74 -32.32 14.12 22.51
CA ALA A 74 -31.96 14.13 21.10
C ALA A 74 -30.76 15.05 20.80
N TYR A 75 -30.71 16.23 21.41
CA TYR A 75 -29.61 17.18 21.19
C TYR A 75 -28.29 16.63 21.73
N HIS A 76 -28.28 16.18 22.99
CA HIS A 76 -27.09 15.59 23.59
C HIS A 76 -26.66 14.33 22.82
N LEU A 77 -27.60 13.47 22.43
CA LEU A 77 -27.27 12.30 21.61
C LEU A 77 -26.67 12.67 20.25
N ALA A 78 -27.12 13.77 19.62
CA ALA A 78 -26.51 14.28 18.39
C ALA A 78 -25.05 14.71 18.61
N LEU A 79 -24.75 15.39 19.72
CA LEU A 79 -23.37 15.74 20.09
C LEU A 79 -22.51 14.48 20.31
N HIS A 80 -23.02 13.47 21.03
CA HIS A 80 -22.33 12.20 21.22
C HIS A 80 -22.07 11.46 19.91
N TYR A 81 -23.05 11.42 19.01
CA TYR A 81 -22.87 10.81 17.69
C TYR A 81 -21.79 11.55 16.90
N ARG A 82 -21.80 12.89 16.92
CA ARG A 82 -20.75 13.70 16.30
C ARG A 82 -19.36 13.38 16.86
N GLU A 83 -19.20 13.33 18.18
CA GLU A 83 -17.90 13.05 18.81
C GLU A 83 -17.39 11.63 18.52
N ARG A 84 -18.29 10.65 18.42
CA ARG A 84 -17.97 9.28 18.00
C ARG A 84 -17.73 9.17 16.48
N GLY A 85 -17.94 10.26 15.76
CA GLY A 85 -17.79 10.37 14.33
C GLY A 85 -19.04 10.02 13.54
N ASP A 86 -20.13 9.49 14.10
CA ASP A 86 -21.37 9.15 13.38
C ASP A 86 -22.19 10.40 13.00
N VAL A 87 -21.62 11.22 12.11
CA VAL A 87 -22.16 12.53 11.76
C VAL A 87 -23.49 12.42 11.05
N ARG A 88 -23.71 11.35 10.28
CA ARG A 88 -25.00 11.13 9.63
C ARG A 88 -26.14 11.06 10.65
N ARG A 89 -25.97 10.34 11.76
CA ARG A 89 -26.97 10.30 12.83
C ARG A 89 -27.06 11.63 13.59
N ALA A 90 -25.94 12.32 13.78
CA ALA A 90 -25.92 13.64 14.40
C ALA A 90 -26.73 14.66 13.58
N LEU A 91 -26.48 14.78 12.27
CA LEU A 91 -27.22 15.65 11.35
C LEU A 91 -28.71 15.31 11.33
N ALA A 92 -29.07 14.03 11.23
CA ALA A 92 -30.47 13.61 11.23
C ALA A 92 -31.22 14.04 12.50
N LEU A 93 -30.58 13.94 13.67
CA LEU A 93 -31.16 14.40 14.93
C LEU A 93 -31.26 15.92 14.98
N LEU A 94 -30.23 16.66 14.55
CA LEU A 94 -30.23 18.13 14.54
C LEU A 94 -31.25 18.70 13.55
N GLU A 95 -31.38 18.11 12.37
CA GLU A 95 -32.39 18.49 11.38
C GLU A 95 -33.81 18.26 11.92
N ARG A 96 -34.03 17.14 12.63
CA ARG A 96 -35.30 16.85 13.31
C ARG A 96 -35.60 17.88 14.40
N LEU A 97 -34.62 18.24 15.22
CA LEU A 97 -34.76 19.27 16.26
C LEU A 97 -35.10 20.64 15.67
N LEU A 98 -34.35 21.07 14.66
CA LEU A 98 -34.54 22.35 13.98
C LEU A 98 -35.82 22.39 13.12
N ALA A 99 -36.48 21.26 12.86
CA ALA A 99 -37.82 21.25 12.29
C ALA A 99 -38.89 21.70 13.31
N THR A 100 -38.62 21.53 14.61
CA THR A 100 -39.53 21.95 15.70
C THR A 100 -39.29 23.40 16.16
N ASP A 101 -38.02 23.82 16.26
CA ASP A 101 -37.62 25.20 16.57
C ASP A 101 -36.41 25.57 15.70
N PRO A 102 -36.63 26.17 14.51
CA PRO A 102 -35.55 26.53 13.60
C PRO A 102 -34.58 27.58 14.15
N GLY A 103 -35.01 28.42 15.09
CA GLY A 103 -34.23 29.52 15.66
C GLY A 103 -33.34 29.11 16.83
N ARG A 104 -33.44 27.85 17.30
CA ARG A 104 -32.77 27.40 18.52
C ARG A 104 -31.25 27.39 18.35
N ARG A 105 -30.58 28.32 19.04
CA ARG A 105 -29.16 28.63 18.79
C ARG A 105 -28.20 27.44 18.95
N PRO A 106 -28.23 26.66 20.05
CA PRO A 106 -27.31 25.54 20.22
C PRO A 106 -27.43 24.47 19.12
N TRP A 107 -28.65 24.21 18.65
CA TRP A 107 -28.91 23.22 17.60
C TRP A 107 -28.42 23.73 16.25
N LEU A 108 -28.69 25.00 15.95
CA LEU A 108 -28.23 25.65 14.73
C LEU A 108 -26.70 25.75 14.70
N ASP A 109 -26.04 26.02 15.83
CA ASP A 109 -24.58 26.07 15.93
C ASP A 109 -23.97 24.73 15.58
N ALA A 110 -24.44 23.68 16.23
CA ALA A 110 -23.96 22.33 15.98
C ALA A 110 -24.19 21.91 14.52
N LEU A 111 -25.34 22.25 13.93
CA LEU A 111 -25.64 21.94 12.54
C LEU A 111 -24.71 22.70 11.57
N VAL A 112 -24.60 24.02 11.73
CA VAL A 112 -23.76 24.87 10.87
C VAL A 112 -22.31 24.44 10.94
N GLU A 113 -21.79 24.16 12.14
CA GLU A 113 -20.41 23.71 12.31
C GLU A 113 -20.15 22.40 11.55
N ILE A 114 -21.03 21.41 11.67
CA ILE A 114 -20.92 20.14 10.93
C ILE A 114 -21.01 20.36 9.41
N LEU A 115 -21.94 21.19 8.94
CA LEU A 115 -22.13 21.44 7.50
C LEU A 115 -20.96 22.19 6.89
N VAL A 116 -20.34 23.13 7.62
CA VAL A 116 -19.10 23.80 7.19
C VAL A 116 -17.95 22.80 7.13
N GLU A 117 -17.79 21.94 8.14
CA GLU A 117 -16.79 20.87 8.11
C GLU A 117 -16.98 19.92 6.93
N ASP A 118 -18.24 19.70 6.53
CA ASP A 118 -18.60 18.91 5.36
C ASP A 118 -18.57 19.70 4.04
N GLY A 119 -18.16 20.97 4.01
CA GLY A 119 -18.14 21.79 2.79
C GLY A 119 -19.51 21.96 2.13
N ALA A 120 -20.56 22.00 2.96
CA ALA A 120 -21.96 22.16 2.57
C ALA A 120 -22.48 23.54 3.02
N GLU A 121 -21.71 24.59 2.75
CA GLU A 121 -22.03 25.98 3.10
C GLU A 121 -23.39 26.45 2.56
N PRO A 122 -23.85 26.02 1.36
CA PRO A 122 -25.22 26.34 0.90
C PRO A 122 -26.30 25.81 1.84
N ARG A 123 -26.17 24.56 2.31
CA ARG A 123 -27.12 23.96 3.27
C ARG A 123 -27.05 24.66 4.64
N ALA A 124 -25.86 25.09 5.05
CA ALA A 124 -25.69 25.87 6.27
C ALA A 124 -26.39 27.24 6.15
N ASP A 125 -26.23 27.92 5.02
CA ASP A 125 -26.86 29.21 4.74
C ASP A 125 -28.40 29.09 4.64
N GLU A 126 -28.91 28.01 4.05
CA GLU A 126 -30.33 27.68 4.05
C GLU A 126 -30.89 27.47 5.46
N ALA A 127 -30.16 26.74 6.31
CA ALA A 127 -30.56 26.53 7.70
C ALA A 127 -30.60 27.86 8.48
N ILE A 128 -29.61 28.75 8.28
CA ILE A 128 -29.58 30.09 8.86
C ILE A 128 -30.75 30.95 8.33
N ALA A 129 -31.01 30.91 7.02
CA ALA A 129 -32.11 31.66 6.42
C ALA A 129 -33.48 31.19 6.95
N ARG A 130 -33.66 29.87 7.12
CA ARG A 130 -34.86 29.32 7.76
C ARG A 130 -34.97 29.78 9.21
N ALA A 131 -33.87 29.81 9.95
CA ALA A 131 -33.86 30.31 11.33
C ALA A 131 -34.23 31.80 11.41
N GLU A 132 -33.73 32.64 10.51
CA GLU A 132 -34.10 34.07 10.41
C GLU A 132 -35.59 34.26 10.13
N GLN A 133 -36.16 33.48 9.20
CA GLN A 133 -37.59 33.52 8.90
C GLN A 133 -38.45 33.16 10.13
N HIS A 134 -37.88 32.43 11.10
CA HIS A 134 -38.53 32.01 12.34
C HIS A 134 -38.05 32.81 13.57
N GLY A 135 -37.45 33.98 13.36
CA GLY A 135 -37.16 34.95 14.43
C GLY A 135 -35.74 34.92 14.99
N LEU A 136 -34.77 34.26 14.34
CA LEU A 136 -33.35 34.44 14.68
C LEU A 136 -32.93 35.91 14.46
N PRO A 137 -32.29 36.58 15.43
CA PRO A 137 -31.86 37.97 15.28
C PRO A 137 -30.92 38.15 14.07
N PRO A 138 -31.08 39.23 13.27
CA PRO A 138 -30.21 39.49 12.12
C PRO A 138 -28.72 39.59 12.48
N SER A 139 -28.38 40.04 13.69
CA SER A 139 -27.01 40.07 14.21
C SER A 139 -26.40 38.67 14.31
N ASP A 140 -27.18 37.70 14.76
CA ASP A 140 -26.74 36.34 15.02
C ASP A 140 -26.61 35.57 13.71
N ALA A 141 -27.56 35.78 12.80
CA ALA A 141 -27.48 35.25 11.44
C ALA A 141 -26.29 35.85 10.67
N ALA A 142 -26.00 37.14 10.84
CA ALA A 142 -24.83 37.77 10.25
C ALA A 142 -23.52 37.19 10.82
N ALA A 143 -23.45 36.95 12.13
CA ALA A 143 -22.30 36.30 12.75
C ALA A 143 -22.07 34.88 12.21
N LEU A 144 -23.15 34.10 12.02
CA LEU A 144 -23.05 32.78 11.42
C LEU A 144 -22.61 32.81 9.97
N ARG A 145 -23.15 33.73 9.15
CA ARG A 145 -22.73 33.89 7.76
C ARG A 145 -21.29 34.39 7.61
N ALA A 146 -20.83 35.20 8.56
CA ALA A 146 -19.42 35.59 8.60
C ALA A 146 -18.52 34.36 8.83
N ALA A 147 -18.95 33.41 9.67
CA ALA A 147 -18.25 32.14 9.85
C ALA A 147 -18.25 31.25 8.60
N LEU A 148 -19.19 31.44 7.67
CA LEU A 148 -19.21 30.80 6.34
C LEU A 148 -18.28 31.47 5.31
N GLY A 149 -17.59 32.56 5.66
CA GLY A 149 -16.79 33.34 4.71
C GLY A 149 -17.62 34.14 3.68
N ARG A 150 -18.94 34.26 3.85
CA ARG A 150 -19.82 35.06 2.97
C ARG A 150 -19.96 36.51 3.48
N ARG A 151 -19.90 37.49 2.57
CA ARG A 151 -20.14 38.91 2.91
C ARG A 151 -21.64 39.19 3.13
N PRO A 152 -22.01 40.07 4.08
CA PRO A 152 -23.41 40.51 4.26
C PRO A 152 -23.97 41.12 2.97
N GLY A 153 -25.16 40.70 2.54
CA GLY A 153 -25.84 41.22 1.34
C GLY A 153 -25.69 40.39 0.06
N SER A 154 -25.02 39.23 0.12
CA SER A 154 -25.09 38.26 -0.98
C SER A 154 -26.51 37.68 -1.02
N PRO A 155 -27.20 37.66 -2.17
CA PRO A 155 -28.57 37.13 -2.24
C PRO A 155 -28.58 35.67 -1.77
N PRO A 156 -29.62 35.23 -1.04
CA PRO A 156 -29.79 33.82 -0.71
C PRO A 156 -29.75 33.04 -2.02
N ALA A 157 -28.98 31.96 -2.05
CA ALA A 157 -28.98 31.07 -3.20
C ALA A 157 -30.43 30.62 -3.46
N PRO A 158 -30.88 30.59 -4.72
CA PRO A 158 -32.26 30.23 -5.04
C PRO A 158 -32.61 28.84 -4.45
N PRO A 159 -33.85 28.64 -3.98
CA PRO A 159 -34.27 27.50 -3.15
C PRO A 159 -34.37 26.15 -3.90
N GLU A 160 -33.54 25.93 -4.91
CA GLU A 160 -33.56 24.73 -5.74
C GLU A 160 -32.18 24.30 -6.23
N ALA A 161 -31.10 24.88 -5.70
CA ALA A 161 -29.77 24.35 -5.94
C ALA A 161 -29.58 23.10 -5.08
N ALA A 162 -29.95 21.94 -5.64
CA ALA A 162 -29.38 20.67 -5.22
C ALA A 162 -27.89 20.87 -4.92
N PRO A 163 -27.32 20.24 -3.86
CA PRO A 163 -25.91 20.38 -3.52
C PRO A 163 -25.10 20.33 -4.82
N LEU A 164 -24.25 21.35 -5.05
CA LEU A 164 -23.44 21.44 -6.27
C LEU A 164 -22.94 20.02 -6.56
N PRO A 165 -23.31 19.42 -7.70
CA PRO A 165 -23.06 18.01 -7.93
C PRO A 165 -21.58 17.80 -7.71
N GLU A 166 -21.25 16.94 -6.74
CA GLU A 166 -19.84 16.67 -6.43
C GLU A 166 -19.17 16.32 -7.77
N PRO A 167 -18.05 16.97 -8.09
CA PRO A 167 -17.47 16.83 -9.41
C PRO A 167 -17.25 15.34 -9.69
N ILE A 168 -17.79 14.88 -10.81
CA ILE A 168 -17.71 13.46 -11.17
C ILE A 168 -16.31 13.25 -11.75
N PRO A 169 -15.50 12.33 -11.20
CA PRO A 169 -14.16 12.13 -11.69
C PRO A 169 -14.18 11.66 -13.15
N THR A 170 -13.38 12.30 -14.00
CA THR A 170 -13.14 11.84 -15.36
C THR A 170 -12.15 10.66 -15.36
N ASP A 171 -11.99 9.98 -16.50
CA ASP A 171 -10.96 8.95 -16.63
C ASP A 171 -9.56 9.52 -16.46
N ALA A 172 -9.32 10.76 -16.93
CA ALA A 172 -8.06 11.46 -16.74
C ALA A 172 -7.76 11.72 -15.26
N ASP A 173 -8.78 12.06 -14.46
CA ASP A 173 -8.63 12.26 -13.02
C ASP A 173 -8.31 10.96 -12.31
N CYS A 174 -8.97 9.87 -12.69
CA CYS A 174 -8.70 8.56 -12.11
C CYS A 174 -7.27 8.08 -12.44
N VAL A 175 -6.82 8.27 -13.68
CA VAL A 175 -5.43 7.97 -14.09
C VAL A 175 -4.44 8.84 -13.34
N ARG A 176 -4.70 10.15 -13.23
CA ARG A 176 -3.83 11.08 -12.51
C ARG A 176 -3.74 10.71 -11.03
N PHE A 177 -4.86 10.39 -10.40
CA PHE A 177 -4.93 9.93 -9.02
C PHE A 177 -4.08 8.68 -8.81
N CYS A 178 -4.23 7.64 -9.65
CA CYS A 178 -3.39 6.44 -9.58
C CYS A 178 -1.89 6.75 -9.76
N SER A 179 -1.54 7.68 -10.66
CA SER A 179 -0.15 8.07 -10.89
C SER A 179 0.47 8.84 -9.72
N LEU A 180 -0.32 9.65 -9.01
CA LEU A 180 0.16 10.44 -7.88
C LEU A 180 0.30 9.57 -6.63
N PHE A 181 -0.70 8.74 -6.36
CA PHE A 181 -0.81 7.92 -5.16
C PHE A 181 -0.36 6.47 -5.36
N SER A 182 0.55 6.21 -6.32
CA SER A 182 1.10 4.88 -6.53
C SER A 182 1.95 4.44 -5.34
N GLY A 183 1.64 3.26 -4.80
CA GLY A 183 2.41 2.62 -3.74
C GLY A 183 3.01 1.29 -4.21
N GLN A 184 3.11 0.33 -3.29
CA GLN A 184 3.55 -1.04 -3.56
C GLN A 184 2.79 -1.68 -4.72
N GLU A 185 3.54 -2.25 -5.65
CA GLU A 185 2.98 -2.83 -6.86
C GLU A 185 2.07 -4.03 -6.53
N GLY A 186 0.89 -4.07 -7.14
CA GLY A 186 -0.03 -5.20 -7.05
C GLY A 186 -0.78 -5.32 -5.72
N VAL A 187 -0.79 -4.27 -4.89
CA VAL A 187 -1.58 -4.26 -3.65
C VAL A 187 -2.07 -2.86 -3.29
N TYR A 188 -3.33 -2.76 -2.91
CA TYR A 188 -3.89 -1.61 -2.19
C TYR A 188 -4.64 -2.15 -0.95
N ALA A 189 -5.20 -1.28 -0.12
CA ALA A 189 -6.05 -1.71 0.98
C ALA A 189 -7.46 -1.13 0.86
N ARG A 190 -8.47 -1.87 1.31
CA ARG A 190 -9.86 -1.42 1.36
C ARG A 190 -10.34 -1.32 2.80
N GLN A 191 -11.01 -0.21 3.11
CA GLN A 191 -11.62 0.02 4.42
C GLN A 191 -12.86 -0.86 4.59
N TRP A 192 -12.95 -1.54 5.73
CA TRP A 192 -14.14 -2.26 6.17
C TRP A 192 -14.71 -1.61 7.43
N VAL A 193 -16.00 -1.83 7.66
CA VAL A 193 -16.74 -1.36 8.85
C VAL A 193 -17.56 -2.53 9.39
N ARG A 194 -17.45 -2.80 10.69
CA ARG A 194 -18.26 -3.78 11.40
C ARG A 194 -19.54 -3.13 11.94
N ARG A 195 -20.52 -3.96 12.31
CA ARG A 195 -21.84 -3.49 12.80
C ARG A 195 -21.77 -2.72 14.11
N ASP A 196 -20.73 -2.93 14.90
CA ASP A 196 -20.41 -2.24 16.15
C ASP A 196 -19.73 -0.87 15.95
N GLY A 197 -19.42 -0.50 14.69
CA GLY A 197 -18.73 0.74 14.35
C GLY A 197 -17.21 0.63 14.29
N GLU A 198 -16.61 -0.54 14.58
CA GLU A 198 -15.19 -0.75 14.38
C GLU A 198 -14.84 -0.68 12.89
N THR A 199 -13.73 -0.01 12.57
CA THR A 199 -13.25 0.12 11.20
C THR A 199 -11.80 -0.31 11.10
N GLY A 200 -11.43 -0.90 9.98
CA GLY A 200 -10.04 -1.22 9.68
C GLY A 200 -9.81 -1.32 8.18
N TYR A 201 -8.65 -1.83 7.80
CA TYR A 201 -8.28 -2.02 6.41
C TYR A 201 -7.83 -3.44 6.15
N SER A 202 -8.15 -3.96 4.98
CA SER A 202 -7.68 -5.25 4.50
C SER A 202 -6.93 -5.07 3.19
N PRO A 203 -5.76 -5.71 3.02
CA PRO A 203 -5.05 -5.68 1.75
C PRO A 203 -5.88 -6.39 0.67
N VAL A 204 -5.88 -5.81 -0.52
CA VAL A 204 -6.41 -6.37 -1.76
C VAL A 204 -5.20 -6.54 -2.68
N HIS A 205 -4.84 -7.79 -2.98
CA HIS A 205 -3.66 -8.16 -3.78
C HIS A 205 -3.94 -7.99 -5.28
N GLU A 206 -4.31 -6.76 -5.65
CA GLU A 206 -4.55 -6.28 -7.00
C GLU A 206 -3.90 -4.89 -7.14
N PRO A 207 -3.50 -4.47 -8.35
CA PRO A 207 -2.96 -3.13 -8.55
C PRO A 207 -4.04 -2.05 -8.34
N LEU A 208 -3.62 -0.87 -7.89
CA LEU A 208 -4.48 0.31 -7.88
C LEU A 208 -4.78 0.75 -9.33
N THR A 209 -6.01 0.50 -9.80
CA THR A 209 -6.45 0.84 -11.16
C THR A 209 -7.34 2.09 -11.19
N PRO A 210 -7.49 2.75 -12.35
CA PRO A 210 -8.45 3.86 -12.50
C PRO A 210 -9.88 3.48 -12.12
N ALA A 211 -10.32 2.23 -12.34
CA ALA A 211 -11.64 1.76 -11.92
C ALA A 211 -11.77 1.68 -10.38
N VAL A 212 -10.72 1.24 -9.69
CA VAL A 212 -10.66 1.24 -8.22
C VAL A 212 -10.65 2.69 -7.69
N ALA A 213 -9.84 3.55 -8.29
CA ALA A 213 -9.81 4.98 -7.95
C ALA A 213 -11.16 5.67 -8.17
N ARG A 214 -11.83 5.41 -9.30
CA ARG A 214 -13.17 5.95 -9.61
C ARG A 214 -14.16 5.60 -8.50
N ASN A 215 -14.23 4.33 -8.10
CA ASN A 215 -15.13 3.90 -7.04
C ASN A 215 -14.78 4.52 -5.68
N HIS A 216 -13.50 4.77 -5.42
CA HIS A 216 -13.07 5.49 -4.24
C HIS A 216 -13.50 6.95 -4.22
N LEU A 217 -13.27 7.66 -5.32
CA LEU A 217 -13.62 9.07 -5.51
C LEU A 217 -15.14 9.28 -5.51
N LEU A 218 -15.90 8.32 -6.02
CA LEU A 218 -17.37 8.27 -5.94
C LEU A 218 -17.90 7.85 -4.56
N GLY A 219 -17.03 7.45 -3.63
CA GLY A 219 -17.42 7.09 -2.26
C GLY A 219 -18.03 5.68 -2.09
N ALA A 220 -18.02 4.85 -3.14
CA ALA A 220 -18.55 3.48 -3.08
C ALA A 220 -17.79 2.63 -2.06
N TYR A 221 -16.48 2.83 -1.95
CA TYR A 221 -15.63 2.28 -0.90
C TYR A 221 -14.40 3.14 -0.67
N THR A 222 -13.70 2.93 0.42
CA THR A 222 -12.52 3.74 0.78
C THR A 222 -11.27 2.90 0.70
N ILE A 223 -10.24 3.43 0.05
CA ILE A 223 -8.98 2.71 -0.15
C ILE A 223 -7.82 3.43 0.52
N GLY A 224 -6.76 2.67 0.78
CA GLY A 224 -5.45 3.19 1.15
C GLY A 224 -4.37 2.48 0.35
N VAL A 225 -3.14 2.97 0.47
CA VAL A 225 -1.96 2.43 -0.22
C VAL A 225 -0.82 2.23 0.75
N TYR A 226 0.08 1.33 0.37
CA TYR A 226 1.36 1.14 1.02
C TYR A 226 2.40 1.95 0.26
N PRO A 227 2.90 3.09 0.75
CA PRO A 227 3.69 4.02 -0.07
C PRO A 227 5.02 3.44 -0.59
N LEU A 228 5.55 2.42 0.09
CA LEU A 228 6.84 1.83 -0.21
C LEU A 228 6.71 0.77 -1.31
N ARG A 229 7.39 1.01 -2.43
CA ARG A 229 7.44 0.12 -3.60
C ARG A 229 8.34 -1.09 -3.35
N LEU A 230 8.20 -2.13 -4.19
CA LEU A 230 8.99 -3.37 -4.05
C LEU A 230 10.50 -3.15 -4.22
N ASP A 231 10.90 -2.07 -4.90
CA ASP A 231 12.29 -1.63 -5.08
C ASP A 231 12.80 -0.73 -3.93
N ASN A 232 12.03 -0.59 -2.83
CA ASN A 232 12.30 0.31 -1.71
C ASN A 232 12.38 1.81 -2.10
N THR A 233 11.64 2.21 -3.13
CA THR A 233 11.41 3.62 -3.46
C THR A 233 9.98 4.06 -3.12
N ALA A 234 9.72 5.37 -3.11
CA ALA A 234 8.37 5.91 -3.10
C ALA A 234 8.25 7.07 -4.09
N THR A 235 7.05 7.29 -4.64
CA THR A 235 6.75 8.40 -5.57
C THR A 235 6.18 9.63 -4.88
N PHE A 236 5.93 9.53 -3.58
CA PHE A 236 5.47 10.62 -2.73
C PHE A 236 5.92 10.37 -1.28
N PHE A 237 5.87 11.41 -0.47
CA PHE A 237 5.82 11.29 0.98
C PHE A 237 4.60 12.03 1.52
N ALA A 238 4.17 11.68 2.73
CA ALA A 238 3.08 12.35 3.39
C ALA A 238 3.40 12.61 4.86
N LEU A 239 3.00 13.78 5.35
CA LEU A 239 2.89 14.03 6.78
C LEU A 239 1.43 13.80 7.18
N ASP A 240 1.22 13.21 8.35
CA ASP A 240 -0.10 12.99 8.95
C ASP A 240 -0.13 13.63 10.33
N LEU A 241 -0.81 14.77 10.44
CA LEU A 241 -1.06 15.45 11.71
C LEU A 241 -2.40 14.94 12.24
N ASP A 242 -2.37 14.22 13.36
CA ASP A 242 -3.52 13.53 13.92
C ASP A 242 -3.68 13.82 15.42
N ILE A 243 -4.90 13.67 15.92
CA ILE A 243 -5.25 13.78 17.34
C ILE A 243 -4.86 12.48 18.05
N ASP A 244 -4.16 12.62 19.18
CA ASP A 244 -3.77 11.51 20.06
C ASP A 244 -4.98 10.69 20.53
N ARG A 245 -4.78 9.39 20.71
CA ARG A 245 -5.86 8.50 21.20
C ARG A 245 -6.35 8.91 22.59
N SER A 246 -5.46 9.33 23.48
CA SER A 246 -5.80 9.79 24.83
C SER A 246 -6.58 11.11 24.80
N ALA A 247 -6.15 12.06 23.97
CA ALA A 247 -6.87 13.31 23.73
C ALA A 247 -8.25 13.04 23.12
N LEU A 248 -8.35 12.15 22.14
CA LEU A 248 -9.63 11.74 21.56
C LEU A 248 -10.55 11.06 22.58
N GLN A 249 -10.01 10.20 23.44
CA GLN A 249 -10.78 9.54 24.50
C GLN A 249 -11.32 10.55 25.53
N ARG A 250 -10.55 11.59 25.84
CA ARG A 250 -11.02 12.72 26.65
C ARG A 250 -12.07 13.55 25.91
N ALA A 251 -11.87 13.82 24.61
CA ALA A 251 -12.78 14.61 23.78
C ALA A 251 -14.15 13.95 23.58
N HIS A 252 -14.22 12.62 23.49
CA HIS A 252 -15.49 11.87 23.54
C HIS A 252 -16.35 12.19 24.77
N GLY A 253 -15.71 12.79 25.77
CA GLY A 253 -16.28 13.07 27.06
C GLY A 253 -15.96 14.44 27.61
N ASP A 254 -15.83 15.44 26.76
CA ASP A 254 -15.69 16.83 27.20
C ASP A 254 -15.90 17.66 25.95
N HIS A 255 -17.13 18.12 25.71
CA HIS A 255 -17.46 18.85 24.48
C HIS A 255 -16.66 20.15 24.33
N VAL A 256 -16.32 20.81 25.44
CA VAL A 256 -15.50 22.03 25.44
C VAL A 256 -14.07 21.68 25.04
N TYR A 257 -13.50 20.62 25.61
CA TYR A 257 -12.18 20.14 25.21
C TYR A 257 -12.17 19.62 23.77
N ALA A 258 -13.21 18.93 23.33
CA ALA A 258 -13.36 18.47 21.95
C ALA A 258 -13.36 19.63 20.95
N GLN A 259 -14.11 20.70 21.25
CA GLN A 259 -14.13 21.91 20.44
C GLN A 259 -12.75 22.60 20.43
N SER A 260 -12.14 22.78 21.60
CA SER A 260 -10.79 23.34 21.72
C SER A 260 -9.75 22.54 20.92
N LEU A 261 -9.87 21.21 20.90
CA LEU A 261 -8.96 20.32 20.19
C LEU A 261 -9.19 20.40 18.67
N ARG A 262 -10.44 20.50 18.21
CA ARG A 262 -10.79 20.77 16.80
C ARG A 262 -10.22 22.11 16.33
N ASP A 263 -10.41 23.17 17.11
CA ASP A 263 -9.91 24.51 16.78
C ASP A 263 -8.38 24.52 16.73
N THR A 264 -7.73 23.82 17.66
CA THR A 264 -6.27 23.63 17.69
C THR A 264 -5.77 22.89 16.44
N LEU A 265 -6.41 21.78 16.05
CA LEU A 265 -6.08 21.06 14.82
C LEU A 265 -6.29 21.94 13.58
N ARG A 266 -7.37 22.74 13.58
CA ARG A 266 -7.69 23.69 12.50
C ARG A 266 -6.61 24.77 12.36
N SER A 267 -6.06 25.30 13.46
CA SER A 267 -5.00 26.31 13.41
C SER A 267 -3.61 25.73 13.10
N GLU A 268 -3.29 24.55 13.64
CA GLU A 268 -1.99 23.89 13.39
C GLU A 268 -1.85 23.42 11.94
N GLY A 269 -2.98 23.07 11.30
CA GLY A 269 -3.04 22.65 9.91
C GLY A 269 -2.28 23.57 8.93
N PRO A 270 -2.73 24.82 8.75
CA PRO A 270 -2.08 25.83 7.91
C PRO A 270 -0.66 26.23 8.37
N ARG A 271 -0.37 26.16 9.68
CA ARG A 271 0.99 26.44 10.19
C ARG A 271 2.00 25.46 9.63
N LEU A 272 1.71 24.15 9.71
CA LEU A 272 2.60 23.11 9.19
C LEU A 272 2.68 23.13 7.66
N LEU A 273 1.59 23.50 6.97
CA LEU A 273 1.60 23.75 5.52
C LEU A 273 2.63 24.82 5.13
N ARG A 274 2.67 25.93 5.89
CA ARG A 274 3.63 27.02 5.66
C ARG A 274 5.07 26.54 5.85
N VAL A 275 5.33 25.76 6.90
CA VAL A 275 6.66 25.17 7.15
C VAL A 275 7.12 24.33 5.95
N LEU A 276 6.25 23.46 5.41
CA LEU A 276 6.60 22.63 4.25
C LEU A 276 6.92 23.49 3.00
N ARG A 277 6.21 24.61 2.82
CA ARG A 277 6.46 25.54 1.72
C ARG A 277 7.73 26.33 1.87
N GLU A 278 8.08 26.73 3.09
CA GLU A 278 9.37 27.38 3.36
C GLU A 278 10.56 26.45 3.10
N LEU A 279 10.37 25.13 3.19
CA LEU A 279 11.33 24.11 2.77
C LEU A 279 11.35 23.87 1.25
N GLY A 280 10.48 24.52 0.50
CA GLY A 280 10.39 24.43 -0.96
C GLY A 280 9.37 23.41 -1.49
N PHE A 281 8.61 22.74 -0.63
CA PHE A 281 7.59 21.77 -1.05
C PHE A 281 6.25 22.44 -1.36
N GLN A 282 5.45 21.82 -2.23
CA GLN A 282 4.08 22.27 -2.53
C GLN A 282 3.09 21.12 -2.29
N PRO A 283 2.77 20.81 -1.02
CA PRO A 283 1.91 19.67 -0.71
C PRO A 283 0.46 19.93 -1.11
N LEU A 284 -0.26 18.88 -1.48
CA LEU A 284 -1.73 18.88 -1.37
C LEU A 284 -2.09 18.75 0.10
N PHE A 285 -2.80 19.75 0.62
CA PHE A 285 -3.28 19.77 1.99
C PHE A 285 -4.68 19.14 2.06
N GLU A 286 -4.90 18.20 2.97
CA GLU A 286 -6.12 17.41 3.04
C GLU A 286 -6.71 17.41 4.46
N ASN A 287 -8.02 17.63 4.58
CA ASN A 287 -8.80 17.13 5.71
C ASN A 287 -9.16 15.67 5.47
N SER A 288 -8.72 14.76 6.34
CA SER A 288 -8.95 13.33 6.17
C SER A 288 -10.43 12.92 6.33
N GLY A 289 -11.36 13.82 6.62
CA GLY A 289 -12.77 13.49 6.86
C GLY A 289 -13.02 12.90 8.26
N TYR A 290 -12.04 13.03 9.15
CA TYR A 290 -12.22 12.80 10.58
C TYR A 290 -11.24 13.69 11.37
N LYS A 291 -10.27 13.11 12.07
CA LYS A 291 -9.39 13.80 13.03
C LYS A 291 -7.96 14.09 12.53
N GLY A 292 -7.71 13.90 11.23
CA GLY A 292 -6.37 14.03 10.64
C GLY A 292 -6.25 15.13 9.59
N ARG A 293 -5.04 15.60 9.40
CA ARG A 293 -4.61 16.47 8.31
C ARG A 293 -3.44 15.83 7.59
N HIS A 294 -3.60 15.58 6.30
CA HIS A 294 -2.51 15.02 5.49
C HIS A 294 -1.88 16.08 4.59
N TYR A 295 -0.57 15.96 4.38
CA TYR A 295 0.21 16.84 3.51
C TYR A 295 0.95 15.97 2.50
N TRP A 296 0.43 15.89 1.27
CA TRP A 296 0.96 15.00 0.24
C TRP A 296 1.96 15.73 -0.64
N VAL A 297 3.22 15.29 -0.65
CA VAL A 297 4.25 15.81 -1.55
C VAL A 297 4.64 14.74 -2.55
N PHE A 298 4.41 15.01 -3.83
CA PHE A 298 4.74 14.11 -4.94
C PHE A 298 6.13 14.39 -5.47
N LEU A 299 6.82 13.36 -5.96
CA LEU A 299 8.20 13.44 -6.43
C LEU A 299 8.26 13.32 -7.95
N GLU A 300 9.19 14.03 -8.60
CA GLU A 300 9.36 13.97 -10.06
C GLU A 300 9.80 12.58 -10.51
N GLN A 301 10.68 11.96 -9.71
CA GLN A 301 11.18 10.61 -9.88
C GLN A 301 11.03 9.86 -8.55
N PRO A 302 10.86 8.53 -8.56
CA PRO A 302 10.87 7.74 -7.33
C PRO A 302 12.16 7.98 -6.54
N GLU A 303 12.04 8.26 -5.24
CA GLU A 303 13.19 8.44 -4.35
C GLU A 303 13.34 7.25 -3.40
N THR A 304 14.59 6.97 -3.02
CA THR A 304 14.93 5.94 -2.04
C THR A 304 14.25 6.19 -0.71
N ALA A 305 13.66 5.15 -0.13
CA ALA A 305 13.00 5.26 1.15
C ALA A 305 13.97 5.57 2.29
N ASP A 306 15.25 5.22 2.18
CA ASP A 306 16.32 5.68 3.08
C ASP A 306 16.39 7.23 3.13
N THR A 307 16.37 7.91 1.97
CA THR A 307 16.41 9.39 1.89
C THR A 307 15.14 10.02 2.43
N LEU A 308 13.97 9.49 2.08
CA LEU A 308 12.69 10.00 2.57
C LEU A 308 12.53 9.78 4.08
N HIS A 309 12.98 8.64 4.60
CA HIS A 309 12.95 8.35 6.02
C HIS A 309 13.87 9.31 6.81
N LEU A 310 15.05 9.64 6.28
CA LEU A 310 15.91 10.68 6.86
C LEU A 310 15.21 12.05 6.92
N LEU A 311 14.61 12.48 5.80
CA LEU A 311 13.83 13.72 5.74
C LEU A 311 12.72 13.71 6.81
N GLY A 312 11.94 12.63 6.88
CA GLY A 312 10.86 12.48 7.83
C GLY A 312 11.31 12.54 9.28
N ARG A 313 12.39 11.84 9.64
CA ARG A 313 12.95 11.87 11.00
C ARG A 313 13.38 13.28 11.41
N LEU A 314 14.06 14.00 10.54
CA LEU A 314 14.49 15.37 10.83
C LEU A 314 13.30 16.32 10.97
N LEU A 315 12.31 16.20 10.08
CA LEU A 315 11.13 17.05 10.10
C LEU A 315 10.30 16.82 11.36
N VAL A 316 10.04 15.55 11.72
CA VAL A 316 9.29 15.20 12.93
C VAL A 316 10.05 15.60 14.20
N ALA A 317 11.37 15.39 14.25
CA ALA A 317 12.18 15.84 15.39
C ALA A 317 12.13 17.36 15.59
N TRP A 318 12.04 18.13 14.50
CA TRP A 318 11.90 19.57 14.57
C TRP A 318 10.48 20.02 14.94
N GLN A 319 9.45 19.46 14.30
CA GLN A 319 8.08 19.98 14.39
C GLN A 319 7.26 19.37 15.52
N ALA A 320 7.43 18.09 15.86
CA ALA A 320 6.62 17.44 16.90
C ALA A 320 6.71 18.14 18.27
N PRO A 321 7.89 18.61 18.75
CA PRO A 321 7.98 19.34 20.01
C PRO A 321 7.27 20.71 20.02
N GLN A 322 6.94 21.24 18.84
CA GLN A 322 6.26 22.53 18.69
C GLN A 322 4.74 22.38 18.57
N LEU A 323 4.22 21.15 18.49
CA LEU A 323 2.78 20.91 18.38
C LEU A 323 2.08 21.17 19.71
N ALA A 324 0.84 21.64 19.61
CA ALA A 324 -0.03 21.78 20.77
C ALA A 324 -0.30 20.41 21.43
N PRO A 325 -0.48 20.36 22.76
CA PRO A 325 -0.76 19.11 23.47
C PRO A 325 -2.00 18.38 22.91
N GLY A 326 -1.88 17.06 22.75
CA GLY A 326 -2.96 16.21 22.22
C GLY A 326 -2.91 15.99 20.70
N LEU A 327 -1.93 16.58 20.01
CA LEU A 327 -1.63 16.32 18.61
C LEU A 327 -0.29 15.58 18.47
N HIS A 328 -0.23 14.69 17.48
CA HIS A 328 1.01 14.06 17.04
C HIS A 328 1.16 14.18 15.52
N LEU A 329 2.41 14.05 15.08
CA LEU A 329 2.76 14.15 13.67
C LEU A 329 3.49 12.88 13.23
N GLU A 330 2.96 12.22 12.21
CA GLU A 330 3.57 11.07 11.56
C GLU A 330 4.14 11.40 10.18
N PHE A 331 5.07 10.56 9.72
CA PHE A 331 5.66 10.67 8.38
C PHE A 331 5.59 9.34 7.63
N PHE A 332 5.20 9.39 6.35
CA PHE A 332 5.09 8.25 5.46
C PHE A 332 5.98 8.45 4.22
N PRO A 333 6.75 7.43 3.80
CA PRO A 333 6.86 6.10 4.39
C PRO A 333 7.59 6.10 5.75
N LYS A 334 7.07 5.32 6.72
CA LYS A 334 7.62 5.26 8.09
C LYS A 334 8.96 4.53 8.20
N GLN A 335 9.30 3.70 7.22
CA GLN A 335 10.47 2.82 7.28
C GLN A 335 11.38 2.99 6.04
N PRO A 336 12.69 2.76 6.20
CA PRO A 336 13.64 2.87 5.10
C PRO A 336 13.59 1.71 4.10
N ARG A 337 13.10 0.53 4.52
CA ARG A 337 13.07 -0.71 3.70
C ARG A 337 11.92 -1.61 4.10
N LEU A 338 11.44 -2.44 3.17
CA LEU A 338 10.52 -3.54 3.46
C LEU A 338 11.26 -4.64 4.23
N LYS A 339 10.69 -5.10 5.34
CA LYS A 339 11.16 -6.28 6.06
C LYS A 339 10.49 -7.53 5.47
N GLY A 340 11.24 -8.34 4.73
CA GLY A 340 10.75 -9.61 4.17
C GLY A 340 9.57 -9.43 3.21
N LYS A 341 8.48 -10.20 3.41
CA LYS A 341 7.23 -10.10 2.62
C LYS A 341 6.22 -9.06 3.17
N GLY A 342 6.64 -8.17 4.06
CA GLY A 342 5.74 -7.18 4.66
C GLY A 342 5.23 -6.15 3.63
N LEU A 343 3.99 -5.69 3.79
CA LEU A 343 3.40 -4.63 2.95
C LEU A 343 3.88 -3.23 3.36
N GLY A 344 4.46 -3.11 4.56
CA GLY A 344 4.80 -1.83 5.14
C GLY A 344 3.60 -1.10 5.74
N ASN A 345 3.73 0.21 5.94
CA ASN A 345 2.71 1.01 6.61
C ASN A 345 1.67 1.51 5.62
N LEU A 346 0.40 1.42 6.02
CA LEU A 346 -0.75 1.84 5.23
C LEU A 346 -1.05 3.32 5.50
N ILE A 347 -1.35 4.08 4.44
CA ILE A 347 -1.98 5.39 4.53
C ILE A 347 -3.27 5.40 3.70
N LYS A 348 -4.34 5.99 4.24
CA LYS A 348 -5.61 6.14 3.52
C LYS A 348 -5.48 7.21 2.43
N LEU A 349 -6.03 6.97 1.25
CA LEU A 349 -6.01 7.94 0.16
C LEU A 349 -7.03 9.09 0.35
N PRO A 350 -6.74 10.28 -0.23
CA PRO A 350 -7.61 11.45 -0.13
C PRO A 350 -8.86 11.34 -1.00
N LEU A 351 -9.79 12.26 -0.80
CA LEU A 351 -11.01 12.45 -1.59
C LEU A 351 -12.08 11.35 -1.46
N GLY A 352 -11.81 10.22 -0.80
CA GLY A 352 -12.86 9.23 -0.48
C GLY A 352 -13.74 9.58 0.72
N ILE A 353 -14.75 8.76 0.98
CA ILE A 353 -15.65 8.91 2.13
C ILE A 353 -15.12 8.14 3.34
N HIS A 354 -14.81 8.81 4.45
CA HIS A 354 -14.34 8.14 5.66
C HIS A 354 -15.46 7.26 6.24
N ARG A 355 -15.31 5.93 6.20
CA ARG A 355 -16.47 5.02 6.43
C ARG A 355 -16.99 4.98 7.87
N ARG A 356 -16.21 5.41 8.86
CA ARG A 356 -16.71 5.62 10.23
C ARG A 356 -17.63 6.83 10.30
N THR A 357 -17.29 7.90 9.58
CA THR A 357 -17.89 9.21 9.80
C THR A 357 -18.90 9.63 8.76
N GLY A 358 -18.80 9.05 7.57
CA GLY A 358 -19.60 9.44 6.42
C GLY A 358 -19.11 10.72 5.74
N HIS A 359 -18.14 11.44 6.33
CA HIS A 359 -17.58 12.64 5.73
C HIS A 359 -16.67 12.33 4.55
N ARG A 360 -16.76 13.19 3.54
CA ARG A 360 -15.80 13.20 2.44
C ARG A 360 -14.47 13.79 2.91
N SER A 361 -13.37 13.15 2.56
CA SER A 361 -12.04 13.74 2.63
C SER A 361 -11.97 14.89 1.61
N ARG A 362 -11.47 16.06 2.04
CA ARG A 362 -11.46 17.27 1.22
C ARG A 362 -10.04 17.82 1.10
N LEU A 363 -9.65 18.20 -0.10
CA LEU A 363 -8.45 19.01 -0.31
C LEU A 363 -8.75 20.44 0.13
N LEU A 364 -7.76 21.08 0.75
CA LEU A 364 -7.88 22.39 1.37
C LEU A 364 -6.92 23.39 0.72
N ASP A 365 -7.29 24.67 0.76
CA ASP A 365 -6.41 25.79 0.44
C ASP A 365 -5.51 26.19 1.61
N ASP A 366 -4.78 27.29 1.42
CA ASP A 366 -3.82 27.84 2.38
C ASP A 366 -4.47 28.35 3.68
N GLN A 367 -5.77 28.65 3.60
CA GLN A 367 -6.60 29.11 4.69
C GLN A 367 -7.33 27.95 5.38
N GLY A 368 -7.12 26.71 4.91
CA GLY A 368 -7.76 25.51 5.42
C GLY A 368 -9.21 25.34 4.97
N GLN A 369 -9.62 26.06 3.93
CA GLN A 369 -10.97 25.96 3.35
C GLN A 369 -11.00 24.90 2.24
N PRO A 370 -12.12 24.18 2.04
CA PRO A 370 -12.24 23.21 0.96
C PRO A 370 -12.02 23.81 -0.44
N LEU A 371 -11.24 23.12 -1.28
CA LEU A 371 -11.09 23.48 -2.69
C LEU A 371 -12.37 23.21 -3.48
N ALA A 372 -12.80 24.18 -4.29
CA ALA A 372 -13.96 24.05 -5.16
C ALA A 372 -13.77 23.01 -6.28
N ASP A 373 -12.55 22.92 -6.85
CA ASP A 373 -12.19 21.93 -7.87
C ASP A 373 -10.98 21.10 -7.41
N PRO A 374 -11.21 20.00 -6.66
CA PRO A 374 -10.13 19.15 -6.18
C PRO A 374 -9.42 18.38 -7.31
N PHE A 375 -10.09 18.12 -8.44
CA PHE A 375 -9.49 17.36 -9.54
C PHE A 375 -8.51 18.19 -10.33
N ASN A 376 -8.81 19.47 -10.58
CA ASN A 376 -7.83 20.38 -11.15
C ASN A 376 -6.57 20.46 -10.28
N ALA A 377 -6.72 20.50 -8.95
CA ALA A 377 -5.58 20.46 -8.04
C ALA A 377 -4.71 19.19 -8.21
N LEU A 378 -5.32 18.02 -8.42
CA LEU A 378 -4.57 16.80 -8.77
C LEU A 378 -3.84 16.92 -10.12
N GLN A 379 -4.45 17.59 -11.11
CA GLN A 379 -3.84 17.77 -12.43
C GLN A 379 -2.68 18.76 -12.44
N THR A 380 -2.73 19.78 -11.58
CA THR A 380 -1.75 20.87 -11.56
C THR A 380 -0.73 20.77 -10.44
N VAL A 381 -0.90 19.86 -9.47
CA VAL A 381 0.04 19.74 -8.34
C VAL A 381 1.48 19.55 -8.84
N PRO A 382 2.43 20.41 -8.42
CA PRO A 382 3.83 20.25 -8.76
C PRO A 382 4.43 19.03 -8.09
N ARG A 383 5.46 18.47 -8.74
CA ARG A 383 6.26 17.40 -8.18
C ARG A 383 7.58 17.98 -7.71
N ALA A 384 8.03 17.60 -6.52
CA ALA A 384 9.30 18.03 -5.96
C ALA A 384 10.45 17.29 -6.65
N SER A 385 11.46 18.05 -7.07
CA SER A 385 12.70 17.50 -7.61
C SER A 385 13.61 16.98 -6.48
N ARG A 386 14.64 16.21 -6.85
CA ARG A 386 15.62 15.69 -5.88
C ARG A 386 16.43 16.81 -5.22
N GLU A 387 16.66 17.91 -5.92
CA GLU A 387 17.37 19.09 -5.42
C GLU A 387 16.62 19.74 -4.26
N ILE A 388 15.29 19.86 -4.38
CA ILE A 388 14.43 20.39 -3.30
C ILE A 388 14.52 19.48 -2.07
N LEU A 389 14.46 18.15 -2.24
CA LEU A 389 14.59 17.18 -1.15
C LEU A 389 15.94 17.33 -0.43
N VAL A 390 17.04 17.39 -1.17
CA VAL A 390 18.39 17.51 -0.60
C VAL A 390 18.55 18.86 0.11
N ALA A 391 18.09 19.96 -0.47
CA ALA A 391 18.12 21.28 0.14
C ALA A 391 17.30 21.33 1.45
N ALA A 392 16.11 20.72 1.45
CA ALA A 392 15.28 20.60 2.65
C ALA A 392 15.99 19.80 3.76
N ILE A 393 16.59 18.65 3.43
CA ILE A 393 17.37 17.85 4.40
C ILE A 393 18.55 18.65 4.96
N GLN A 394 19.30 19.36 4.11
CA GLN A 394 20.43 20.19 4.55
C GLN A 394 19.98 21.30 5.50
N ARG A 395 18.87 21.98 5.19
CA ARG A 395 18.28 23.01 6.05
C ARG A 395 17.74 22.42 7.35
N LEU A 396 17.10 21.25 7.31
CA LEU A 396 16.60 20.59 8.53
C LEU A 396 17.73 20.17 9.48
N LYS A 397 18.88 19.75 8.95
CA LYS A 397 20.08 19.46 9.77
C LYS A 397 20.59 20.67 10.55
N THR A 398 20.31 21.91 10.12
CA THR A 398 20.67 23.11 10.90
C THR A 398 19.72 23.35 12.07
N PHE A 399 18.47 22.89 11.97
CA PHE A 399 17.48 22.98 13.06
C PHE A 399 17.59 21.82 14.05
N VAL A 400 18.11 20.68 13.59
CA VAL A 400 18.28 19.46 14.38
C VAL A 400 19.77 19.08 14.42
N PRO A 401 20.57 19.68 15.31
CA PRO A 401 22.02 19.54 15.31
C PRO A 401 22.55 18.16 15.72
N ARG A 402 21.71 17.30 16.33
CA ARG A 402 22.05 15.91 16.65
C ARG A 402 21.83 15.02 15.44
N GLY A 403 22.82 14.18 15.11
CA GLY A 403 22.75 13.30 13.95
C GLY A 403 21.58 12.31 14.01
N PRO A 404 21.13 11.71 12.89
CA PRO A 404 19.96 10.83 12.85
C PRO A 404 20.06 9.63 13.79
N ALA A 405 21.27 9.12 14.08
CA ALA A 405 21.48 8.01 15.00
C ALA A 405 21.24 8.37 16.48
N GLU A 406 21.32 9.66 16.85
CA GLU A 406 21.16 10.16 18.23
C GLU A 406 19.75 10.71 18.50
N LEU A 407 18.91 10.81 17.47
CA LEU A 407 17.51 11.19 17.66
C LEU A 407 16.74 10.02 18.27
N PRO A 408 15.90 10.26 19.31
CA PRO A 408 15.03 9.23 19.83
C PRO A 408 14.19 8.63 18.70
N PRO A 409 13.85 7.32 18.77
CA PRO A 409 12.98 6.71 17.79
C PRO A 409 11.65 7.49 17.73
N PRO A 410 11.09 7.72 16.54
CA PRO A 410 9.81 8.42 16.43
C PRO A 410 8.71 7.63 17.15
N PRO A 411 7.65 8.30 17.65
CA PRO A 411 6.62 7.66 18.49
C PRO A 411 5.98 6.38 17.91
N TRP A 412 5.90 6.27 16.57
CA TRP A 412 5.35 5.09 15.90
C TRP A 412 6.28 3.87 15.86
N GLU A 413 7.59 4.04 16.11
CA GLU A 413 8.52 2.91 16.25
C GLU A 413 8.38 2.23 17.62
N GLU A 414 7.98 2.95 18.66
CA GLU A 414 7.69 2.38 19.99
C GLU A 414 6.38 1.58 19.98
N ALA A 415 5.34 2.08 19.28
CA ALA A 415 4.06 1.37 19.12
C ALA A 415 4.19 0.03 18.35
N SER A 416 5.25 -0.12 17.54
CA SER A 416 5.53 -1.35 16.77
C SER A 416 6.21 -2.45 17.62
N ARG A 417 6.49 -2.19 18.91
CA ARG A 417 7.04 -3.17 19.87
C ARG A 417 5.97 -3.80 20.78
N GLY A 418 4.69 -3.64 20.47
CA GLY A 418 3.61 -4.38 21.14
C GLY A 418 3.56 -5.82 20.64
N GLU A 419 3.82 -6.77 21.54
CA GLU A 419 3.57 -8.20 21.30
C GLU A 419 2.13 -8.42 20.82
N LEU A 420 1.98 -9.07 19.66
CA LEU A 420 0.71 -9.62 19.24
C LEU A 420 0.30 -10.74 20.21
N PRO A 421 -0.96 -10.85 20.62
CA PRO A 421 -1.41 -11.96 21.46
C PRO A 421 -1.17 -13.28 20.73
N ALA A 422 -0.71 -14.29 21.48
CA ALA A 422 -0.41 -15.62 20.98
C ALA A 422 -1.60 -16.17 20.18
N GLY A 423 -1.36 -16.49 18.91
CA GLY A 423 -2.28 -17.27 18.09
C GLY A 423 -2.50 -18.66 18.71
N PRO A 424 -3.61 -19.35 18.36
CA PRO A 424 -3.89 -20.68 18.88
C PRO A 424 -2.74 -21.65 18.57
N PRO A 425 -2.51 -22.68 19.42
CA PRO A 425 -1.38 -23.57 19.28
C PRO A 425 -1.37 -24.28 17.93
N SER A 426 -0.21 -24.26 17.28
CA SER A 426 0.07 -24.96 16.03
C SER A 426 -0.20 -26.46 16.17
N PRO A 427 -0.78 -27.12 15.15
CA PRO A 427 -0.87 -28.58 15.13
C PRO A 427 0.54 -29.21 15.09
N PRO A 428 0.70 -30.47 15.55
CA PRO A 428 1.99 -31.13 15.60
C PRO A 428 2.64 -31.26 14.20
N PRO A 429 3.98 -31.36 14.14
CA PRO A 429 4.71 -31.31 12.89
C PRO A 429 4.35 -32.50 12.01
N GLY A 430 3.85 -32.19 10.81
CA GLY A 430 3.76 -33.15 9.71
C GLY A 430 5.15 -33.56 9.21
N PRO A 431 5.24 -34.60 8.37
CA PRO A 431 6.50 -35.11 7.84
C PRO A 431 7.27 -34.02 7.06
N PRO A 432 8.61 -34.14 6.97
CA PRO A 432 9.47 -33.13 6.35
C PRO A 432 9.03 -32.84 4.90
N PRO A 433 9.20 -31.59 4.43
CA PRO A 433 8.77 -31.19 3.10
C PRO A 433 9.51 -32.00 2.03
N PRO A 434 8.86 -32.29 0.89
CA PRO A 434 9.50 -32.99 -0.22
C PRO A 434 10.69 -32.17 -0.75
N ALA A 435 11.69 -32.88 -1.28
CA ALA A 435 12.88 -32.31 -1.92
C ALA A 435 12.50 -31.24 -2.97
N PRO A 436 13.35 -30.21 -3.18
CA PRO A 436 13.08 -29.16 -4.15
C PRO A 436 12.79 -29.75 -5.53
N PRO A 437 11.88 -29.14 -6.32
CA PRO A 437 11.57 -29.61 -7.66
C PRO A 437 12.85 -29.69 -8.51
N PRO A 438 12.96 -30.66 -9.44
CA PRO A 438 14.16 -30.85 -10.24
C PRO A 438 14.51 -29.60 -11.06
N ALA A 439 15.81 -29.36 -11.25
CA ALA A 439 16.31 -28.24 -12.04
C ALA A 439 15.85 -28.38 -13.51
N TRP A 440 15.23 -27.33 -14.04
CA TRP A 440 14.85 -27.22 -15.46
C TRP A 440 16.09 -27.24 -16.35
N THR A 441 15.98 -27.85 -17.52
CA THR A 441 17.06 -28.03 -18.51
C THR A 441 16.64 -27.48 -19.87
N GLU A 442 17.58 -27.33 -20.80
CA GLU A 442 17.27 -26.88 -22.16
C GLU A 442 16.25 -27.79 -22.85
N ALA A 443 16.34 -29.11 -22.60
CA ALA A 443 15.42 -30.10 -23.15
C ALA A 443 13.96 -29.87 -22.67
N ASP A 444 13.77 -29.30 -21.48
CA ASP A 444 12.44 -29.05 -20.92
C ASP A 444 11.65 -27.98 -21.70
N PHE A 445 12.32 -27.11 -22.47
CA PHE A 445 11.65 -26.20 -23.41
C PHE A 445 11.01 -26.93 -24.60
N GLN A 446 11.46 -28.14 -24.90
CA GLN A 446 10.90 -28.97 -25.97
C GLN A 446 9.96 -30.07 -25.44
N THR A 447 10.15 -30.54 -24.20
CA THR A 447 9.34 -31.60 -23.63
C THR A 447 8.15 -31.10 -22.81
N ASP A 448 8.23 -29.91 -22.19
CA ASP A 448 7.07 -29.33 -21.51
C ASP A 448 6.06 -28.82 -22.56
N PRO A 449 4.84 -29.39 -22.60
CA PRO A 449 3.88 -29.08 -23.64
C PRO A 449 3.39 -27.63 -23.57
N ARG A 450 3.36 -27.00 -22.39
CA ARG A 450 2.85 -25.65 -22.19
C ARG A 450 3.87 -24.61 -22.62
N VAL A 451 5.11 -24.74 -22.14
CA VAL A 451 6.21 -23.81 -22.47
C VAL A 451 6.53 -23.90 -23.96
N ARG A 452 6.65 -25.12 -24.50
CA ARG A 452 6.86 -25.34 -25.95
C ARG A 452 5.76 -24.67 -26.77
N HIS A 453 4.49 -24.86 -26.40
CA HIS A 453 3.36 -24.34 -27.15
C HIS A 453 3.33 -22.81 -27.17
N VAL A 454 3.55 -22.17 -26.01
CA VAL A 454 3.60 -20.70 -25.94
C VAL A 454 4.75 -20.13 -26.74
N LEU A 455 5.95 -20.74 -26.68
CA LEU A 455 7.09 -20.28 -27.46
C LEU A 455 6.90 -20.50 -28.96
N ALA A 456 6.28 -21.61 -29.37
CA ALA A 456 5.99 -21.88 -30.78
C ALA A 456 4.98 -20.88 -31.39
N HIS A 457 4.03 -20.37 -30.59
CA HIS A 457 2.95 -19.51 -31.07
C HIS A 457 3.13 -18.02 -30.75
N CYS A 458 4.12 -17.66 -29.91
CA CYS A 458 4.47 -16.27 -29.62
C CYS A 458 5.90 -15.94 -30.11
N PRO A 459 6.06 -15.35 -31.32
CA PRO A 459 7.36 -15.01 -31.89
C PRO A 459 8.21 -14.08 -31.02
N THR A 460 7.57 -13.25 -30.19
CA THR A 460 8.27 -12.35 -29.26
C THR A 460 8.94 -13.10 -28.12
N LEU A 461 8.26 -14.08 -27.52
CA LEU A 461 8.86 -14.87 -26.44
C LEU A 461 9.91 -15.85 -26.99
N ALA A 462 9.70 -16.39 -28.20
CA ALA A 462 10.71 -17.15 -28.91
C ALA A 462 12.00 -16.34 -29.14
N ALA A 463 11.88 -15.08 -29.58
CA ALA A 463 13.03 -14.22 -29.79
C ALA A 463 13.74 -13.83 -28.49
N LEU A 464 13.02 -13.66 -27.39
CA LEU A 464 13.64 -13.46 -26.07
C LEU A 464 14.45 -14.68 -25.65
N LYS A 465 13.90 -15.89 -25.84
CA LYS A 465 14.65 -17.12 -25.56
C LYS A 465 15.91 -17.21 -26.44
N ALA A 466 15.77 -16.98 -27.75
CA ALA A 466 16.91 -16.98 -28.67
C ALA A 466 17.97 -15.95 -28.27
N GLN A 467 17.58 -14.75 -27.82
CA GLN A 467 18.50 -13.74 -27.32
C GLN A 467 19.26 -14.20 -26.07
N VAL A 468 18.61 -14.93 -25.15
CA VAL A 468 19.31 -15.57 -24.02
C VAL A 468 20.31 -16.60 -24.51
N ASP A 469 19.91 -17.44 -25.47
CA ASP A 469 20.76 -18.50 -26.02
C ASP A 469 22.00 -17.94 -26.75
N GLU A 470 21.84 -16.84 -27.50
CA GLU A 470 22.87 -16.23 -28.34
C GLU A 470 23.73 -15.19 -27.61
N CYS A 471 23.10 -14.33 -26.80
CA CYS A 471 23.74 -13.15 -26.22
C CYS A 471 23.92 -13.25 -24.70
N GLN A 472 23.29 -14.22 -24.03
CA GLN A 472 23.39 -14.43 -22.57
C GLN A 472 23.16 -13.16 -21.76
N ARG A 473 22.28 -12.27 -22.23
CA ARG A 473 21.98 -11.00 -21.58
C ARG A 473 20.52 -10.63 -21.75
N LEU A 474 19.97 -10.07 -20.68
CA LEU A 474 18.62 -9.52 -20.68
C LEU A 474 18.62 -8.18 -19.95
N SER A 475 18.07 -7.16 -20.60
CA SER A 475 17.67 -5.92 -19.94
C SER A 475 16.56 -6.18 -18.90
N HIS A 476 16.40 -5.25 -17.97
CA HIS A 476 15.37 -5.36 -16.93
C HIS A 476 13.95 -5.53 -17.50
N GLU A 477 13.62 -4.84 -18.59
CA GLU A 477 12.31 -4.96 -19.24
C GLU A 477 12.09 -6.32 -19.90
N GLU A 478 13.12 -6.92 -20.49
CA GLU A 478 13.07 -8.27 -21.07
C GLU A 478 12.93 -9.34 -19.98
N GLN A 479 13.62 -9.16 -18.84
CA GLN A 479 13.46 -10.00 -17.64
C GLN A 479 12.00 -9.99 -17.16
N LEU A 480 11.40 -8.81 -17.05
CA LEU A 480 9.99 -8.67 -16.64
C LEU A 480 9.03 -9.32 -17.63
N VAL A 481 9.29 -9.24 -18.94
CA VAL A 481 8.46 -9.91 -19.95
C VAL A 481 8.51 -11.44 -19.77
N LEU A 482 9.68 -12.04 -19.53
CA LEU A 482 9.80 -13.48 -19.28
C LEU A 482 9.10 -13.91 -17.97
N ILE A 483 9.33 -13.18 -16.87
CA ILE A 483 8.69 -13.42 -15.57
C ILE A 483 7.16 -13.40 -15.71
N HIS A 484 6.60 -12.33 -16.27
CA HIS A 484 5.15 -12.13 -16.31
C HIS A 484 4.45 -12.82 -17.49
N SER A 485 5.18 -13.59 -18.30
CA SER A 485 4.61 -14.46 -19.33
C SER A 485 4.78 -15.93 -18.94
N LEU A 486 6.00 -16.46 -19.08
CA LEU A 486 6.32 -17.86 -18.79
C LEU A 486 6.09 -18.18 -17.31
N GLY A 487 6.33 -17.24 -16.39
CA GLY A 487 6.13 -17.46 -14.95
C GLY A 487 4.69 -17.73 -14.50
N HIS A 488 3.69 -17.53 -15.37
CA HIS A 488 2.29 -17.93 -15.13
C HIS A 488 2.00 -19.38 -15.52
N LEU A 489 2.92 -20.07 -16.21
CA LEU A 489 2.76 -21.45 -16.65
C LEU A 489 3.11 -22.43 -15.52
N GLU A 490 2.53 -23.63 -15.58
CA GLU A 490 2.98 -24.76 -14.76
C GLU A 490 4.36 -25.20 -15.28
N GLY A 491 5.38 -25.25 -14.40
CA GLY A 491 6.80 -25.39 -14.80
C GLY A 491 7.47 -24.07 -15.24
N GLY A 492 6.67 -23.01 -15.42
CA GLY A 492 7.10 -21.68 -15.87
C GLY A 492 8.19 -20.99 -15.05
N PRO A 493 8.09 -20.95 -13.70
CA PRO A 493 9.14 -20.39 -12.84
C PRO A 493 10.50 -21.04 -13.05
N GLN A 494 10.52 -22.35 -13.22
CA GLN A 494 11.75 -23.09 -13.43
C GLN A 494 12.33 -22.80 -14.82
N ALA A 495 11.49 -22.65 -15.84
CA ALA A 495 11.90 -22.19 -17.17
C ALA A 495 12.51 -20.78 -17.15
N VAL A 496 11.89 -19.83 -16.44
CA VAL A 496 12.40 -18.46 -16.30
C VAL A 496 13.75 -18.47 -15.56
N ASN A 497 13.86 -19.23 -14.48
CA ASN A 497 15.11 -19.35 -13.72
C ASN A 497 16.24 -19.95 -14.55
N TYR A 498 15.93 -20.92 -15.41
CA TYR A 498 16.91 -21.47 -16.34
C TYR A 498 17.44 -20.38 -17.27
N LEU A 499 16.56 -19.60 -17.91
CA LEU A 499 16.96 -18.51 -18.80
C LEU A 499 17.78 -17.43 -18.06
N PHE A 500 17.38 -17.11 -16.84
CA PHE A 500 18.08 -16.15 -15.99
C PHE A 500 19.46 -16.65 -15.58
N GLY A 501 19.60 -17.93 -15.25
CA GLY A 501 20.90 -18.51 -14.91
C GLY A 501 21.88 -18.61 -16.07
N ARG A 502 21.41 -18.46 -17.31
CA ARG A 502 22.27 -18.33 -18.50
C ARG A 502 22.68 -16.88 -18.78
N CYS A 503 22.08 -15.90 -18.11
CA CYS A 503 22.39 -14.50 -18.33
C CYS A 503 23.47 -14.00 -17.38
N VAL A 504 24.53 -13.41 -17.91
CA VAL A 504 25.66 -12.90 -17.10
C VAL A 504 25.28 -11.71 -16.21
N ASP A 505 24.21 -11.00 -16.55
CA ASP A 505 23.73 -9.78 -15.89
C ASP A 505 22.53 -10.03 -14.95
N VAL A 506 22.21 -11.29 -14.65
CA VAL A 506 21.08 -11.68 -13.82
C VAL A 506 21.55 -12.50 -12.63
N GLY A 507 21.43 -11.94 -11.42
CA GLY A 507 21.79 -12.64 -10.20
C GLY A 507 20.70 -13.60 -9.68
N PRO A 508 21.07 -14.59 -8.83
CA PRO A 508 20.13 -15.57 -8.26
C PRO A 508 18.99 -14.96 -7.43
N GLU A 509 19.13 -13.73 -6.95
CA GLU A 509 18.08 -12.99 -6.22
C GLU A 509 16.82 -12.76 -7.05
N LYS A 510 16.92 -12.82 -8.39
CA LYS A 510 15.79 -12.67 -9.31
C LYS A 510 15.09 -13.98 -9.64
N TYR A 511 15.53 -15.11 -9.09
CA TYR A 511 14.94 -16.41 -9.37
C TYR A 511 13.56 -16.55 -8.70
N MET A 512 12.62 -17.04 -9.47
CA MET A 512 11.25 -17.31 -9.09
C MET A 512 11.17 -18.56 -8.21
N LYS A 513 10.42 -18.49 -7.12
CA LYS A 513 10.18 -19.63 -6.21
C LYS A 513 8.89 -20.36 -6.55
N ASP A 514 7.85 -19.60 -6.83
CA ASP A 514 6.50 -20.08 -7.05
C ASP A 514 5.96 -19.56 -8.39
N ARG A 515 4.99 -20.28 -8.93
CA ARG A 515 4.20 -19.84 -10.08
C ARG A 515 3.45 -18.55 -9.76
N LEU A 516 3.49 -17.59 -10.67
CA LEU A 516 2.78 -16.32 -10.49
C LEU A 516 1.27 -16.55 -10.45
N LYS A 517 0.65 -15.95 -9.45
CA LYS A 517 -0.81 -15.87 -9.32
C LYS A 517 -1.28 -14.53 -9.90
N GLY A 518 -2.44 -14.53 -10.54
CA GLY A 518 -3.03 -13.35 -11.17
C GLY A 518 -2.82 -13.31 -12.69
N SER A 519 -2.98 -12.11 -13.23
CA SER A 519 -3.13 -11.84 -14.66
C SER A 519 -1.77 -11.73 -15.38
N PRO A 520 -1.51 -12.52 -16.44
CA PRO A 520 -0.26 -12.45 -17.21
C PRO A 520 -0.09 -11.12 -17.95
N ILE A 521 1.14 -10.75 -18.29
CA ILE A 521 1.42 -9.51 -19.02
C ILE A 521 0.71 -9.46 -20.39
N SER A 522 0.12 -8.31 -20.73
CA SER A 522 -0.61 -8.13 -21.99
C SER A 522 0.32 -7.96 -23.20
N CYS A 523 -0.11 -8.39 -24.40
CA CYS A 523 0.62 -8.18 -25.65
C CYS A 523 0.91 -6.69 -25.93
N PRO A 524 -0.02 -5.74 -25.70
CA PRO A 524 0.30 -4.30 -25.77
C PRO A 524 1.40 -3.87 -24.78
N SER A 525 1.36 -4.35 -23.54
CA SER A 525 2.40 -4.07 -22.54
C SER A 525 3.76 -4.62 -22.96
N ILE A 526 3.81 -5.83 -23.53
CA ILE A 526 5.04 -6.40 -24.08
C ILE A 526 5.60 -5.51 -25.20
N ARG A 527 4.77 -5.11 -26.17
CA ARG A 527 5.20 -4.22 -27.28
C ARG A 527 5.74 -2.88 -26.78
N LYS A 528 5.20 -2.33 -25.69
CA LYS A 528 5.69 -1.09 -25.07
C LYS A 528 7.03 -1.27 -24.33
N LYS A 529 7.22 -2.40 -23.65
CA LYS A 529 8.40 -2.68 -22.83
C LYS A 529 9.61 -3.08 -23.66
N ILE A 530 9.41 -3.86 -24.72
CA ILE A 530 10.49 -4.37 -25.57
C ILE A 530 10.25 -4.06 -27.06
N PRO A 531 10.03 -2.77 -27.43
CA PRO A 531 9.75 -2.38 -28.82
C PRO A 531 10.90 -2.75 -29.76
N HIS A 532 12.12 -2.82 -29.24
CA HIS A 532 13.31 -3.19 -29.99
C HIS A 532 13.31 -4.64 -30.48
N ILE A 533 12.65 -5.55 -29.75
CA ILE A 533 12.41 -6.94 -30.16
C ILE A 533 11.15 -7.04 -31.01
N THR A 534 10.02 -6.47 -30.57
CA THR A 534 8.74 -6.64 -31.27
C THR A 534 8.71 -6.04 -32.68
N ARG A 535 9.58 -5.06 -32.98
CA ARG A 535 9.76 -4.52 -34.34
C ARG A 535 10.49 -5.48 -35.29
N ARG A 536 11.25 -6.45 -34.76
CA ARG A 536 12.08 -7.40 -35.53
C ARG A 536 11.41 -8.74 -35.77
N VAL A 537 10.35 -9.02 -35.02
CA VAL A 537 9.58 -10.28 -35.12
C VAL A 537 8.20 -10.02 -35.68
N THR A 538 7.61 -11.02 -36.32
CA THR A 538 6.27 -10.96 -36.93
C THR A 538 5.15 -11.14 -35.89
N CYS A 539 5.17 -10.34 -34.82
CA CYS A 539 4.20 -10.43 -33.71
C CYS A 539 2.82 -9.87 -34.09
N ARG A 540 1.96 -10.72 -34.67
CA ARG A 540 0.58 -10.40 -35.09
C ARG A 540 -0.48 -11.30 -34.44
N CYS A 541 -0.24 -11.77 -33.23
CA CYS A 541 -1.16 -12.67 -32.53
C CYS A 541 -2.57 -12.06 -32.44
N ALA A 542 -3.57 -12.83 -32.88
CA ALA A 542 -4.99 -12.52 -32.75
C ALA A 542 -5.66 -13.67 -31.95
N PHE A 543 -6.46 -13.31 -30.96
CA PHE A 543 -7.06 -14.26 -30.00
C PHE A 543 -8.58 -14.26 -30.14
N GLU A 544 -9.08 -14.53 -31.36
CA GLU A 544 -10.53 -14.52 -31.65
C GLU A 544 -11.33 -15.48 -30.75
N PHE A 545 -10.70 -16.59 -30.36
CA PHE A 545 -11.25 -17.59 -29.44
C PHE A 545 -11.34 -17.14 -27.97
N ALA A 546 -10.83 -15.97 -27.62
CA ALA A 546 -10.82 -15.41 -26.28
C ALA A 546 -11.15 -13.90 -26.31
N ALA A 547 -12.20 -13.52 -27.03
CA ALA A 547 -12.58 -12.13 -27.27
C ALA A 547 -12.92 -11.33 -25.99
N ASP A 548 -13.28 -12.02 -24.90
CA ASP A 548 -13.57 -11.46 -23.58
C ASP A 548 -12.31 -11.24 -22.71
N ARG A 549 -11.14 -11.69 -23.19
CA ARG A 549 -9.87 -11.62 -22.46
C ARG A 549 -8.91 -10.68 -23.18
N TYR A 550 -8.13 -9.94 -22.40
CA TYR A 550 -7.11 -9.08 -23.01
C TYR A 550 -6.00 -9.94 -23.64
N PRO A 551 -5.46 -9.56 -24.82
CA PRO A 551 -4.41 -10.32 -25.49
C PRO A 551 -3.19 -10.54 -24.60
N SER A 552 -2.76 -11.79 -24.43
CA SER A 552 -1.51 -12.15 -23.75
C SER A 552 -0.94 -13.45 -24.34
N PRO A 553 0.39 -13.67 -24.28
CA PRO A 553 0.98 -14.90 -24.81
C PRO A 553 0.44 -16.17 -24.15
N VAL A 554 0.01 -16.08 -22.89
CA VAL A 554 -0.55 -17.21 -22.15
C VAL A 554 -1.88 -17.69 -22.74
N LEU A 555 -2.63 -16.84 -23.47
CA LEU A 555 -3.86 -17.26 -24.15
C LEU A 555 -3.61 -18.30 -25.25
N HIS A 556 -2.40 -18.42 -25.78
CA HIS A 556 -2.07 -19.52 -26.71
C HIS A 556 -2.32 -20.90 -26.08
N LEU A 557 -2.25 -21.04 -24.75
CA LEU A 557 -2.59 -22.30 -24.08
C LEU A 557 -4.03 -22.74 -24.25
N LEU A 558 -4.97 -21.83 -24.54
CA LEU A 558 -6.36 -22.23 -24.82
C LEU A 558 -6.49 -23.00 -26.15
N THR A 559 -5.45 -22.96 -26.99
CA THR A 559 -5.37 -23.72 -28.25
C THR A 559 -4.56 -25.01 -28.12
N LEU A 560 -4.04 -25.32 -26.92
CA LEU A 560 -3.28 -26.55 -26.69
C LEU A 560 -4.25 -27.75 -26.54
N PRO A 561 -4.12 -28.81 -27.37
CA PRO A 561 -5.01 -29.97 -27.29
C PRO A 561 -4.94 -30.69 -25.94
N PRO A 562 -6.08 -31.11 -25.33
CA PRO A 562 -6.10 -31.71 -23.98
C PRO A 562 -5.30 -33.03 -23.85
N ASP A 563 -5.21 -33.79 -24.94
CA ASP A 563 -4.42 -35.02 -25.08
C ASP A 563 -2.91 -34.78 -24.98
N GLN A 564 -2.45 -33.56 -25.26
CA GLN A 564 -1.04 -33.15 -25.11
C GLN A 564 -0.72 -32.61 -23.71
N VAL A 565 -1.72 -32.49 -22.81
CA VAL A 565 -1.57 -31.95 -21.44
C VAL A 565 -1.47 -33.07 -20.38
N ALA A 566 -1.91 -34.29 -20.68
CA ALA A 566 -1.96 -35.38 -19.71
C ALA A 566 -0.55 -35.99 -19.44
N PRO A 567 -0.14 -36.18 -18.16
CA PRO A 567 1.07 -36.93 -17.85
C PRO A 567 0.86 -38.43 -18.15
N PRO A 568 1.91 -39.16 -18.60
CA PRO A 568 1.80 -40.60 -18.82
C PRO A 568 1.45 -41.34 -17.52
N PRO A 569 0.77 -42.50 -17.61
CA PRO A 569 0.37 -43.25 -16.43
C PRO A 569 1.61 -43.74 -15.66
N SER A 570 1.67 -43.39 -14.38
CA SER A 570 2.68 -43.92 -13.45
C SER A 570 2.34 -45.39 -13.15
N PRO A 571 3.33 -46.30 -13.16
CA PRO A 571 4.02 -46.54 -11.89
C PRO A 571 5.50 -46.90 -12.08
N VAL A 572 6.38 -46.10 -11.48
CA VAL A 572 7.67 -46.62 -10.99
C VAL A 572 7.88 -46.04 -9.60
N ALA A 573 8.28 -46.89 -8.65
CA ALA A 573 8.42 -46.54 -7.25
C ALA A 573 9.20 -45.21 -7.07
N PRO A 574 8.78 -44.33 -6.13
CA PRO A 574 9.20 -42.91 -6.08
C PRO A 574 10.71 -42.67 -6.09
N GLY A 575 11.52 -43.64 -5.67
CA GLY A 575 12.98 -43.55 -5.67
C GLY A 575 13.65 -43.82 -7.02
N LEU A 576 13.18 -44.79 -7.81
CA LEU A 576 13.88 -45.21 -9.02
C LEU A 576 13.70 -44.20 -10.16
N ALA A 577 12.51 -43.60 -10.27
CA ALA A 577 12.23 -42.55 -11.25
C ALA A 577 13.06 -41.28 -10.99
N GLN A 578 13.21 -40.89 -9.71
CA GLN A 578 14.05 -39.74 -9.33
C GLN A 578 15.54 -40.01 -9.58
N LEU A 579 16.02 -41.22 -9.30
CA LEU A 579 17.39 -41.62 -9.62
C LEU A 579 17.65 -41.64 -11.12
N ALA A 580 16.76 -42.24 -11.91
CA ALA A 580 16.88 -42.30 -13.36
C ALA A 580 16.83 -40.89 -14.00
N GLN A 581 15.94 -40.02 -13.51
CA GLN A 581 15.84 -38.65 -14.00
C GLN A 581 17.07 -37.83 -13.66
N ARG A 582 17.58 -37.95 -12.42
CA ARG A 582 18.81 -37.25 -12.00
C ARG A 582 20.04 -37.76 -12.74
N TYR A 583 20.13 -39.07 -12.99
CA TYR A 583 21.19 -39.66 -13.81
C TYR A 583 21.12 -39.16 -15.27
N ALA A 584 19.93 -39.13 -15.88
CA ALA A 584 19.74 -38.66 -17.24
C ALA A 584 20.04 -37.16 -17.42
N VAL A 585 19.83 -36.33 -16.38
CA VAL A 585 20.24 -34.91 -16.38
C VAL A 585 21.76 -34.80 -16.29
N LEU A 586 22.41 -35.58 -15.43
CA LEU A 586 23.88 -35.57 -15.29
C LEU A 586 24.59 -36.07 -16.55
N GLU A 587 24.07 -37.12 -17.20
CA GLU A 587 24.64 -37.63 -18.46
C GLU A 587 24.52 -36.62 -19.59
N ARG A 588 23.40 -35.90 -19.69
CA ARG A 588 23.24 -34.83 -20.69
C ARG A 588 24.17 -33.66 -20.43
N ARG A 589 24.31 -33.24 -19.17
CA ARG A 589 25.26 -32.18 -18.79
C ARG A 589 26.72 -32.60 -19.01
N ARG A 590 27.04 -33.87 -18.82
CA ARG A 590 28.35 -34.43 -19.18
C ARG A 590 28.62 -34.32 -20.68
N VAL A 591 27.64 -34.63 -21.53
CA VAL A 591 27.77 -34.46 -22.99
C VAL A 591 27.97 -33.00 -23.38
N GLU A 592 27.22 -32.07 -22.77
CA GLU A 592 27.37 -30.62 -23.00
C GLU A 592 28.76 -30.11 -22.61
N ILE A 593 29.25 -30.50 -21.42
CA ILE A 593 30.59 -30.15 -20.93
C ILE A 593 31.66 -30.73 -21.85
N LEU A 594 31.54 -31.98 -22.29
CA LEU A 594 32.50 -32.58 -23.22
C LEU A 594 32.53 -31.84 -24.55
N ALA A 595 31.38 -31.46 -25.10
CA ALA A 595 31.30 -30.67 -26.32
C ALA A 595 31.90 -29.26 -26.16
N GLU A 596 31.75 -28.65 -24.98
CA GLU A 596 32.39 -27.38 -24.65
C GLU A 596 33.91 -27.51 -24.51
N CYS A 597 34.39 -28.57 -23.85
CA CYS A 597 35.81 -28.90 -23.75
C CYS A 597 36.44 -29.08 -25.14
N GLU A 598 35.78 -29.80 -26.07
CA GLU A 598 36.29 -29.97 -27.42
C GLU A 598 36.32 -28.66 -28.21
N ARG A 599 35.26 -27.83 -28.12
CA ARG A 599 35.29 -26.50 -28.76
C ARG A 599 36.41 -25.62 -28.22
N LEU A 600 36.62 -25.63 -26.90
CA LEU A 600 37.71 -24.88 -26.27
C LEU A 600 39.08 -25.44 -26.65
N ARG A 601 39.20 -26.77 -26.78
CA ARG A 601 40.41 -27.44 -27.26
C ARG A 601 40.74 -27.00 -28.69
N GLU A 602 39.78 -27.04 -29.62
CA GLU A 602 39.97 -26.60 -31.00
C GLU A 602 40.35 -25.12 -31.07
N ALA A 603 39.63 -24.25 -30.35
CA ALA A 603 39.95 -22.83 -30.29
C ALA A 603 41.34 -22.56 -29.70
N LEU A 604 41.76 -23.34 -28.71
CA LEU A 604 43.09 -23.24 -28.11
C LEU A 604 44.17 -23.73 -29.09
N ILE A 605 43.95 -24.82 -29.82
CA ILE A 605 44.84 -25.29 -30.89
C ILE A 605 45.02 -24.20 -31.94
N ASP A 606 43.93 -23.60 -32.43
CA ASP A 606 43.97 -22.51 -33.41
C ASP A 606 44.72 -21.28 -32.88
N ALA A 607 44.48 -20.91 -31.63
CA ALA A 607 45.20 -19.81 -30.99
C ALA A 607 46.69 -20.10 -30.83
N LEU A 608 47.07 -21.34 -30.49
CA LEU A 608 48.46 -21.75 -30.34
C LEU A 608 49.21 -21.81 -31.68
N ARG A 609 48.56 -22.19 -32.79
CA ARG A 609 49.15 -22.12 -34.15
C ARG A 609 49.61 -20.70 -34.51
N ALA A 610 48.94 -19.68 -33.98
CA ALA A 610 49.27 -18.28 -34.23
C ALA A 610 50.44 -17.76 -33.38
N LEU A 611 50.93 -18.55 -32.40
CA LEU A 611 52.03 -18.17 -31.52
C LEU A 611 53.36 -18.79 -31.98
N PRO A 612 54.48 -18.05 -31.94
CA PRO A 612 55.79 -18.55 -32.42
C PRO A 612 56.22 -19.86 -31.73
N ASP A 613 56.01 -19.96 -30.42
CA ASP A 613 56.44 -21.10 -29.61
C ASP A 613 55.36 -22.18 -29.45
N HIS A 614 54.19 -21.97 -30.07
CA HIS A 614 53.03 -22.84 -30.01
C HIS A 614 52.61 -23.23 -28.57
N ALA A 615 52.88 -22.35 -27.60
CA ALA A 615 52.65 -22.59 -26.19
C ALA A 615 51.98 -21.37 -25.51
N ALA A 616 51.09 -21.64 -24.55
CA ALA A 616 50.43 -20.65 -23.72
C ALA A 616 50.66 -20.96 -22.23
N PRO A 617 51.31 -20.06 -21.47
CA PRO A 617 51.51 -20.25 -20.03
C PRO A 617 50.20 -20.08 -19.26
N CYS A 618 50.02 -20.88 -18.21
CA CYS A 618 48.85 -20.90 -17.34
C CYS A 618 49.28 -21.07 -15.88
N PRO A 619 48.43 -20.76 -14.89
CA PRO A 619 48.73 -21.07 -13.50
C PRO A 619 49.00 -22.58 -13.30
N GLY A 620 50.23 -22.94 -12.92
CA GLY A 620 50.65 -24.32 -12.67
C GLY A 620 51.26 -25.08 -13.86
N GLY A 621 51.47 -24.43 -15.01
CA GLY A 621 52.07 -25.08 -16.20
C GLY A 621 51.85 -24.32 -17.50
N ALA A 622 51.91 -25.01 -18.63
CA ALA A 622 51.62 -24.44 -19.95
C ALA A 622 50.93 -25.47 -20.85
N TYR A 623 50.01 -25.01 -21.70
CA TYR A 623 49.49 -25.82 -22.81
C TYR A 623 50.37 -25.59 -24.04
N ARG A 624 50.82 -26.67 -24.69
CA ARG A 624 51.65 -26.64 -25.89
C ARG A 624 51.01 -27.49 -26.99
N LEU A 625 51.03 -26.98 -28.21
CA LEU A 625 50.70 -27.74 -29.39
C LEU A 625 51.95 -28.45 -29.90
N ILE A 626 51.90 -29.77 -29.98
CA ILE A 626 52.99 -30.60 -30.52
C ILE A 626 52.47 -31.39 -31.73
N VAL A 627 53.37 -31.76 -32.64
CA VAL A 627 53.02 -32.64 -33.77
C VAL A 627 53.58 -34.02 -33.46
N GLN A 628 52.72 -35.00 -33.27
CA GLN A 628 53.10 -36.41 -33.13
C GLN A 628 52.56 -37.21 -34.32
N GLU A 629 53.46 -37.92 -35.01
CA GLU A 629 53.12 -38.77 -36.17
C GLU A 629 52.28 -38.08 -37.26
N GLY A 630 52.45 -36.76 -37.41
CA GLY A 630 51.71 -35.95 -38.40
C GLY A 630 50.33 -35.47 -37.93
N VAL A 631 49.95 -35.72 -36.68
CA VAL A 631 48.74 -35.20 -36.04
C VAL A 631 49.12 -34.16 -34.99
N GLU A 632 48.42 -33.02 -35.01
CA GLU A 632 48.59 -31.98 -34.00
C GLU A 632 47.86 -32.37 -32.71
N GLU A 633 48.61 -32.42 -31.60
CA GLU A 633 48.10 -32.74 -30.29
C GLU A 633 48.37 -31.61 -29.28
N LEU A 634 47.33 -31.28 -28.51
CA LEU A 634 47.41 -30.32 -27.42
C LEU A 634 47.86 -31.05 -26.14
N VAL A 635 48.98 -30.64 -25.56
CA VAL A 635 49.58 -31.26 -24.38
C VAL A 635 49.72 -30.25 -23.25
N TRP A 636 49.31 -30.65 -22.05
CA TRP A 636 49.59 -29.91 -20.82
C TRP A 636 50.99 -30.27 -20.29
N GLN A 637 51.81 -29.27 -20.03
CA GLN A 637 53.12 -29.39 -19.40
C GLN A 637 53.06 -28.71 -18.02
N PRO A 638 53.03 -29.46 -16.90
CA PRO A 638 53.04 -28.86 -15.57
C PRO A 638 54.36 -28.15 -15.30
N ASP A 639 54.31 -27.08 -14.52
CA ASP A 639 55.49 -26.38 -14.02
C ASP A 639 56.09 -27.18 -12.84
N PRO A 640 57.33 -27.70 -12.95
CA PRO A 640 57.92 -28.56 -11.93
C PRO A 640 58.12 -27.89 -10.57
N ASP A 641 58.11 -26.55 -10.50
CA ASP A 641 58.28 -25.79 -9.26
C ASP A 641 56.96 -25.26 -8.67
N ALA A 642 55.81 -25.55 -9.30
CA ALA A 642 54.50 -25.08 -8.85
C ALA A 642 53.88 -26.00 -7.76
N PRO A 643 53.22 -25.43 -6.72
CA PRO A 643 52.53 -26.23 -5.71
C PRO A 643 51.38 -27.05 -6.33
N PRO A 644 51.09 -28.27 -5.84
CA PRO A 644 50.07 -29.15 -6.43
C PRO A 644 48.71 -28.47 -6.46
N ASN A 645 48.14 -28.34 -7.66
CA ASN A 645 46.85 -27.71 -7.90
C ASN A 645 45.73 -28.77 -7.73
N PRO A 646 44.67 -28.52 -6.92
CA PRO A 646 43.56 -29.46 -6.74
C PRO A 646 42.68 -29.69 -7.99
N ALA A 647 43.05 -29.14 -9.15
CA ALA A 647 42.33 -29.20 -10.41
C ALA A 647 43.08 -29.97 -11.52
N GLU A 648 43.93 -30.94 -11.18
CA GLU A 648 44.49 -31.86 -12.18
C GLU A 648 43.37 -32.65 -12.87
N PRO A 649 43.23 -32.59 -14.21
CA PRO A 649 42.40 -33.53 -14.93
C PRO A 649 43.09 -34.91 -14.91
N PRO A 650 42.36 -36.02 -14.65
CA PRO A 650 42.95 -37.34 -14.77
C PRO A 650 43.37 -37.59 -16.22
N THR A 651 44.59 -38.11 -16.42
CA THR A 651 45.02 -38.68 -17.68
C THR A 651 44.02 -39.75 -18.12
N PRO A 652 43.55 -39.76 -19.38
CA PRO A 652 42.63 -40.80 -19.83
C PRO A 652 43.35 -42.15 -19.74
N ALA A 653 42.93 -42.98 -18.79
CA ALA A 653 43.35 -44.37 -18.74
C ALA A 653 42.91 -45.02 -20.06
N SER A 654 43.87 -45.48 -20.84
CA SER A 654 43.66 -46.29 -22.04
C SER A 654 42.70 -47.42 -21.68
N GLN A 655 41.48 -47.39 -22.22
CA GLN A 655 40.53 -48.48 -22.03
C GLN A 655 41.14 -49.76 -22.63
N PRO A 656 41.19 -50.88 -21.89
CA PRO A 656 41.61 -52.14 -22.48
C PRO A 656 40.60 -52.57 -23.56
N PRO A 657 41.04 -53.20 -24.66
CA PRO A 657 40.14 -53.63 -25.73
C PRO A 657 39.15 -54.65 -25.17
N CYS A 658 37.86 -54.39 -25.41
CA CYS A 658 36.78 -55.30 -25.10
C CYS A 658 36.88 -56.49 -26.08
N GLU A 659 37.34 -57.64 -25.60
CA GLU A 659 37.31 -58.90 -26.36
C GLU A 659 35.85 -59.28 -26.68
N PRO A 660 35.56 -59.79 -27.90
CA PRO A 660 34.26 -60.35 -28.20
C PRO A 660 34.24 -61.82 -27.77
N SER A 661 33.24 -62.23 -26.99
CA SER A 661 32.86 -63.64 -26.82
C SER A 661 31.52 -63.77 -26.12
N PRO A 662 30.76 -64.86 -26.32
CA PRO A 662 30.42 -65.55 -27.57
C PRO A 662 28.93 -65.43 -27.92
#